data_AF-A0A395S6H5-F1
#
_entry.id   AF-A0A395S6H5-F1
#
_cell.length_a   1.000
_cell.length_b   1.000
_cell.length_c   1.000
_cell.angle_alpha   90.00
_cell.angle_beta   90.00
_cell.angle_gamma   90.00
#
_symmetry.space_group_name_H-M   'P 1'
#
loop_
_entity.id
_entity.type
_entity.pdbx_description
1 polymer ?
#
loop_
_entity_poly.entity_id
_entity_poly.type
_entity_poly.pdbx_seq_one_letter_code
_entity_poly.pdbx_strand_id
1 'polypeptide(L)'
;MTDRYIAVHKAANGPGDARPTADQIIKDENLGGRLNDHVIFITGCSAGIGVDTAKALYLTGATLYLTARNLDKAKTALGGLVRDDRVHLLELDLESLDSVRTCAAKFLSESPKLNILICNAGVMCTPEGRTKEGFETQFATNHIAHFLLFKLLRPALQKGVTIERAARVVMLSSLAHRFGEPDFNNINLDGCYDPNKAYSQSKTANLWTANEIERRYGAEGIHAWSVQPGGVLTDLGRHLSEEQKSGLAGDPYLNRVWKFSPQGAATTVWAATAEVLEGQGGKYLEDCQIIGKWDPSTSLYEPGYGDHAYDEDKAKTLWEKSVELLLPLFTYLRYRESTQTNIEYANPMASPLEMESVTVEPPQYDVLFKDQLQNFHGPLPTPNDIESGEQLPNRYGSANLVGIREIFIMKYGLEVRPTEAHNMLYVAKHTSVALPKVYAIYQRKEDHNVITYILMQHIPGKTLKDLWVELDKSRKTSIARTLRTSFDQLRQLKHPGYFGDINGGPPLDDVFTGTQGGLDNLRSSFATEEELISSVIRIYSLETGDRTAHKVRYYQHVLPTVLHSNKAPVFTHNDLQRKNLIVQDDGTISIIDWEYSSWYPNYWEYSSAMFANGGWKDDWDEYLRIILDEYPNEALWISTMKTEMWS
;
A
#
# COMPACT_ATOMS: atom_id res chain seq x y z
N MET A 1 -30.71 14.92 -16.23
CA MET A 1 -31.44 13.73 -15.75
C MET A 1 -30.59 12.50 -16.06
N THR A 2 -30.52 11.52 -15.15
CA THR A 2 -29.67 10.31 -15.29
C THR A 2 -30.16 9.35 -16.38
N ASP A 3 -31.34 9.58 -16.95
CA ASP A 3 -32.02 8.73 -17.92
C ASP A 3 -31.88 9.18 -19.39
N ARG A 4 -31.15 10.28 -19.65
CA ARG A 4 -31.02 10.92 -20.98
C ARG A 4 -30.64 9.93 -22.09
N TYR A 5 -29.78 8.96 -21.79
CA TYR A 5 -29.21 8.05 -22.79
C TYR A 5 -29.83 6.64 -22.76
N ILE A 6 -30.86 6.37 -21.96
CA ILE A 6 -31.45 5.03 -21.82
C ILE A 6 -32.00 4.52 -23.14
N ALA A 7 -32.81 5.34 -23.83
CA ALA A 7 -33.52 4.93 -25.04
C ALA A 7 -32.56 4.53 -26.17
N VAL A 8 -31.46 5.29 -26.35
CA VAL A 8 -30.47 5.03 -27.40
C VAL A 8 -29.63 3.78 -27.12
N HIS A 9 -29.37 3.44 -25.85
CA HIS A 9 -28.68 2.20 -25.50
C HIS A 9 -29.57 0.96 -25.64
N LYS A 10 -30.87 1.06 -25.35
CA LYS A 10 -31.84 -0.03 -25.62
C LYS A 10 -32.00 -0.34 -27.12
N ALA A 11 -31.77 0.66 -27.97
CA ALA A 11 -31.88 0.55 -29.42
C ALA A 11 -30.50 0.44 -30.12
N ALA A 12 -29.49 -0.13 -29.44
CA ALA A 12 -28.16 -0.31 -30.01
C ALA A 12 -28.22 -1.04 -31.37
N ASN A 13 -27.41 -0.57 -32.32
CA ASN A 13 -27.35 -1.07 -33.69
C ASN A 13 -25.91 -1.06 -34.24
N GLY A 14 -24.94 -1.30 -33.37
CA GLY A 14 -23.52 -1.41 -33.70
C GLY A 14 -22.74 -0.10 -33.63
N PRO A 15 -21.47 -0.11 -34.04
CA PRO A 15 -20.60 1.06 -33.98
C PRO A 15 -21.12 2.25 -34.80
N GLY A 16 -21.17 3.44 -34.19
CA GLY A 16 -21.58 4.66 -34.88
C GLY A 16 -23.10 4.90 -34.91
N ASP A 17 -23.86 4.08 -34.19
CA ASP A 17 -25.30 4.30 -33.99
C ASP A 17 -25.62 5.54 -33.11
N ALA A 18 -26.88 5.67 -32.69
CA ALA A 18 -27.36 6.82 -31.94
C ALA A 18 -26.82 6.94 -30.49
N ARG A 19 -26.03 5.96 -29.99
CA ARG A 19 -25.43 6.06 -28.66
C ARG A 19 -24.41 7.21 -28.63
N PRO A 20 -24.34 7.97 -27.52
CA PRO A 20 -23.53 9.18 -27.47
C PRO A 20 -22.04 8.89 -27.63
N THR A 21 -21.33 9.82 -28.27
CA THR A 21 -19.87 9.89 -28.20
C THR A 21 -19.44 10.73 -27.00
N ALA A 22 -18.18 10.61 -26.58
CA ALA A 22 -17.58 11.47 -25.57
C ALA A 22 -17.75 12.98 -25.87
N ASP A 23 -17.56 13.40 -27.13
CA ASP A 23 -17.80 14.79 -27.55
C ASP A 23 -19.27 15.20 -27.41
N GLN A 24 -20.20 14.29 -27.68
CA GLN A 24 -21.62 14.53 -27.50
C GLN A 24 -21.97 14.72 -26.02
N ILE A 25 -21.33 13.99 -25.11
CA ILE A 25 -21.47 14.23 -23.65
C ILE A 25 -21.05 15.66 -23.29
N ILE A 26 -19.87 16.11 -23.75
CA ILE A 26 -19.40 17.48 -23.48
C ILE A 26 -20.38 18.54 -24.00
N LYS A 27 -20.96 18.31 -25.18
CA LYS A 27 -21.96 19.19 -25.77
C LYS A 27 -23.27 19.18 -24.98
N ASP A 28 -23.75 18.01 -24.59
CA ASP A 28 -25.02 17.80 -23.88
C ASP A 28 -25.00 18.34 -22.44
N GLU A 29 -23.83 18.30 -21.80
CA GLU A 29 -23.55 18.91 -20.49
C GLU A 29 -23.14 20.40 -20.62
N ASN A 30 -23.06 20.93 -21.85
CA ASN A 30 -22.73 22.33 -22.14
C ASN A 30 -21.39 22.79 -21.53
N LEU A 31 -20.35 21.97 -21.66
CA LEU A 31 -19.07 22.17 -20.97
C LEU A 31 -17.96 22.79 -21.83
N GLY A 32 -18.22 23.12 -23.09
CA GLY A 32 -17.23 23.73 -23.98
C GLY A 32 -16.56 24.98 -23.38
N GLY A 33 -15.26 24.90 -23.10
CA GLY A 33 -14.48 25.97 -22.48
C GLY A 33 -14.82 26.32 -21.01
N ARG A 34 -15.66 25.54 -20.32
CA ARG A 34 -16.19 25.87 -18.97
C ARG A 34 -15.42 25.28 -17.79
N LEU A 35 -14.44 24.41 -18.05
CA LEU A 35 -13.58 23.79 -17.04
C LEU A 35 -12.14 24.29 -17.16
N ASN A 36 -11.93 25.53 -17.60
CA ASN A 36 -10.60 26.11 -17.80
C ASN A 36 -9.75 26.27 -16.52
N ASP A 37 -10.38 26.20 -15.35
CA ASP A 37 -9.75 26.16 -14.04
C ASP A 37 -9.50 24.73 -13.54
N HIS A 38 -9.93 23.70 -14.26
CA HIS A 38 -9.79 22.30 -13.86
C HIS A 38 -8.48 21.69 -14.35
N VAL A 39 -7.95 20.82 -13.49
CA VAL A 39 -6.83 19.94 -13.82
C VAL A 39 -7.33 18.50 -13.87
N ILE A 40 -7.04 17.80 -14.96
CA ILE A 40 -7.49 16.43 -15.21
C ILE A 40 -6.28 15.55 -15.47
N PHE A 41 -6.19 14.41 -14.78
CA PHE A 41 -5.14 13.41 -14.97
C PHE A 41 -5.74 12.14 -15.56
N ILE A 42 -5.19 11.63 -16.66
CA ILE A 42 -5.73 10.45 -17.36
C ILE A 42 -4.62 9.43 -17.62
N THR A 43 -4.81 8.20 -17.15
CA THR A 43 -3.87 7.11 -17.44
C THR A 43 -4.14 6.47 -18.80
N GLY A 44 -3.09 6.18 -19.58
CA GLY A 44 -3.20 5.37 -20.81
C GLY A 44 -3.76 6.10 -22.03
N CYS A 45 -3.15 7.23 -22.40
CA CYS A 45 -3.58 8.11 -23.49
C CYS A 45 -2.82 7.88 -24.82
N SER A 46 -2.36 6.64 -25.08
CA SER A 46 -1.61 6.30 -26.30
C SER A 46 -2.38 5.46 -27.32
N ALA A 47 -3.57 4.96 -26.96
CA ALA A 47 -4.45 4.20 -27.85
C ALA A 47 -5.88 4.13 -27.28
N GLY A 48 -6.83 3.74 -28.13
CA GLY A 48 -8.21 3.40 -27.74
C GLY A 48 -8.94 4.51 -26.99
N ILE A 49 -9.80 4.12 -26.05
CA ILE A 49 -10.72 5.01 -25.35
C ILE A 49 -10.03 6.12 -24.55
N GLY A 50 -8.78 5.93 -24.10
CA GLY A 50 -8.04 6.96 -23.37
C GLY A 50 -7.74 8.18 -24.25
N VAL A 51 -7.47 7.96 -25.55
CA VAL A 51 -7.22 9.03 -26.53
C VAL A 51 -8.49 9.84 -26.79
N ASP A 52 -9.62 9.16 -26.98
CA ASP A 52 -10.91 9.83 -27.22
C ASP A 52 -11.44 10.53 -25.95
N THR A 53 -11.18 9.96 -24.77
CA THR A 53 -11.47 10.61 -23.48
C THR A 53 -10.66 11.91 -23.35
N ALA A 54 -9.37 11.89 -23.67
CA ALA A 54 -8.52 13.08 -23.63
C ALA A 54 -8.96 14.15 -24.64
N LYS A 55 -9.29 13.75 -25.88
CA LYS A 55 -9.78 14.68 -26.92
C LYS A 55 -11.09 15.35 -26.53
N ALA A 56 -12.04 14.60 -25.98
CA ALA A 56 -13.31 15.15 -25.51
C ALA A 56 -13.10 16.11 -24.33
N LEU A 57 -12.34 15.70 -23.31
CA LEU A 57 -12.11 16.53 -22.12
C LEU A 57 -11.30 17.80 -22.44
N TYR A 58 -10.46 17.78 -23.48
CA TYR A 58 -9.79 18.99 -23.96
C TYR A 58 -10.76 20.10 -24.41
N LEU A 59 -11.90 19.71 -25.01
CA LEU A 59 -12.93 20.66 -25.46
C LEU A 59 -13.52 21.48 -24.30
N THR A 60 -13.40 20.98 -23.06
CA THR A 60 -13.89 21.66 -21.86
C THR A 60 -13.04 22.86 -21.46
N GLY A 61 -11.85 23.04 -22.04
CA GLY A 61 -10.91 24.09 -21.65
C GLY A 61 -9.91 23.67 -20.57
N ALA A 62 -10.09 22.51 -19.92
CA ALA A 62 -9.25 22.04 -18.82
C ALA A 62 -7.77 21.85 -19.18
N THR A 63 -6.91 21.93 -18.15
CA THR A 63 -5.52 21.50 -18.21
C THR A 63 -5.45 19.99 -18.05
N LEU A 64 -4.80 19.32 -19.00
CA LEU A 64 -4.74 17.86 -19.08
C LEU A 64 -3.33 17.34 -18.82
N TYR A 65 -3.23 16.37 -17.91
CA TYR A 65 -2.06 15.53 -17.70
C TYR A 65 -2.36 14.14 -18.25
N LEU A 66 -1.80 13.85 -19.41
CA LEU A 66 -2.07 12.66 -20.18
C LEU A 66 -0.87 11.73 -20.09
N THR A 67 -1.08 10.49 -19.64
CA THR A 67 0.05 9.58 -19.41
C THR A 67 0.11 8.44 -20.41
N ALA A 68 1.33 7.99 -20.70
CA ALA A 68 1.57 6.79 -21.48
C ALA A 68 2.94 6.20 -21.18
N ARG A 69 3.07 4.88 -21.32
CA ARG A 69 4.38 4.21 -21.28
C ARG A 69 5.29 4.62 -22.45
N ASN A 70 4.70 4.85 -23.63
CA ASN A 70 5.42 5.33 -24.80
C ASN A 70 4.87 6.69 -25.23
N LEU A 71 5.65 7.75 -24.96
CA LEU A 71 5.24 9.12 -25.23
C LEU A 71 5.15 9.43 -26.73
N ASP A 72 5.97 8.82 -27.58
CA ASP A 72 5.91 9.07 -29.02
C ASP A 72 4.67 8.44 -29.66
N LYS A 73 4.25 7.26 -29.17
CA LYS A 73 2.95 6.67 -29.50
C LYS A 73 1.82 7.59 -29.06
N ALA A 74 1.89 8.17 -27.86
CA ALA A 74 0.89 9.12 -27.37
C ALA A 74 0.83 10.40 -28.21
N LYS A 75 1.97 11.02 -28.53
CA LYS A 75 2.04 12.20 -29.42
C LYS A 75 1.38 11.92 -30.77
N THR A 76 1.65 10.76 -31.35
CA THR A 76 1.04 10.34 -32.62
C THR A 76 -0.48 10.21 -32.51
N ALA A 77 -0.97 9.55 -31.46
CA ALA A 77 -2.41 9.31 -31.27
C ALA A 77 -3.22 10.57 -30.93
N LEU A 78 -2.63 11.47 -30.12
CA LEU A 78 -3.23 12.72 -29.68
C LEU A 78 -3.11 13.83 -30.74
N GLY A 79 -2.15 13.71 -31.67
CA GLY A 79 -2.01 14.61 -32.81
C GLY A 79 -1.68 16.04 -32.40
N GLY A 80 -2.35 17.03 -33.01
CA GLY A 80 -2.09 18.45 -32.75
C GLY A 80 -2.36 18.90 -31.31
N LEU A 81 -3.10 18.11 -30.52
CA LEU A 81 -3.46 18.41 -29.14
C LEU A 81 -2.22 18.66 -28.25
N VAL A 82 -1.14 17.91 -28.47
CA VAL A 82 0.07 17.95 -27.62
C VAL A 82 0.91 19.21 -27.83
N ARG A 83 0.47 20.12 -28.72
CA ARG A 83 1.11 21.42 -28.97
C ARG A 83 0.47 22.55 -28.18
N ASP A 84 -0.69 22.32 -27.55
CA ASP A 84 -1.33 23.30 -26.68
C ASP A 84 -0.69 23.24 -25.29
N ASP A 85 -0.38 24.41 -24.72
CA ASP A 85 0.33 24.53 -23.43
C ASP A 85 -0.46 23.95 -22.24
N ARG A 86 -1.76 23.71 -22.40
CA ARG A 86 -2.61 23.05 -21.40
C ARG A 86 -2.48 21.54 -21.39
N VAL A 87 -1.74 20.94 -22.33
CA VAL A 87 -1.63 19.49 -22.48
C VAL A 87 -0.22 19.03 -22.13
N HIS A 88 -0.11 18.39 -20.98
CA HIS A 88 1.14 17.86 -20.45
C HIS A 88 1.18 16.34 -20.66
N LEU A 89 2.28 15.85 -21.25
CA LEU A 89 2.53 14.43 -21.41
C LEU A 89 3.49 13.93 -20.34
N LEU A 90 3.06 12.93 -19.57
CA LEU A 90 3.88 12.31 -18.54
C LEU A 90 4.12 10.83 -18.88
N GLU A 91 5.36 10.37 -18.71
CA GLU A 91 5.65 8.95 -18.80
C GLU A 91 5.03 8.23 -17.59
N LEU A 92 4.34 7.12 -17.85
CA LEU A 92 3.78 6.25 -16.82
C LEU A 92 3.76 4.80 -17.30
N ASP A 93 4.55 3.96 -16.65
CA ASP A 93 4.48 2.51 -16.76
C ASP A 93 3.82 1.92 -15.52
N LEU A 94 2.59 1.44 -15.65
CA LEU A 94 1.83 0.86 -14.54
C LEU A 94 2.32 -0.54 -14.16
N GLU A 95 3.24 -1.14 -14.92
CA GLU A 95 3.94 -2.37 -14.52
C GLU A 95 5.12 -2.10 -13.56
N SER A 96 5.36 -0.84 -13.19
CA SER A 96 6.46 -0.39 -12.32
C SER A 96 5.99 0.64 -11.30
N LEU A 97 6.03 0.29 -10.01
CA LEU A 97 5.56 1.21 -8.96
C LEU A 97 6.49 2.43 -8.78
N ASP A 98 7.77 2.30 -9.12
CA ASP A 98 8.71 3.42 -9.24
C ASP A 98 8.28 4.42 -10.31
N SER A 99 7.80 3.93 -11.46
CA SER A 99 7.28 4.79 -12.53
C SER A 99 6.02 5.53 -12.09
N VAL A 100 5.11 4.85 -11.36
CA VAL A 100 3.92 5.48 -10.77
C VAL A 100 4.30 6.65 -9.87
N ARG A 101 5.27 6.46 -8.97
CA ARG A 101 5.73 7.50 -8.04
C ARG A 101 6.42 8.65 -8.76
N THR A 102 7.30 8.34 -9.71
CA THR A 102 8.01 9.36 -10.51
C THR A 102 7.01 10.22 -11.28
N CYS A 103 6.00 9.60 -11.90
CA CYS A 103 4.94 10.28 -12.62
C CYS A 103 4.11 11.18 -11.67
N ALA A 104 3.72 10.64 -10.51
CA ALA A 104 2.96 11.39 -9.51
C ALA A 104 3.75 12.58 -8.96
N ALA A 105 5.04 12.40 -8.62
CA ALA A 105 5.92 13.46 -8.16
C ALA A 105 6.09 14.55 -9.22
N LYS A 106 6.28 14.17 -10.49
CA LYS A 106 6.36 15.10 -11.62
C LYS A 106 5.09 15.92 -11.78
N PHE A 107 3.92 15.27 -11.73
CA PHE A 107 2.64 15.97 -11.74
C PHE A 107 2.53 16.96 -10.56
N LEU A 108 2.82 16.52 -9.34
CA LEU A 108 2.70 17.33 -8.13
C LEU A 108 3.67 18.52 -8.11
N SER A 109 4.80 18.42 -8.81
CA SER A 109 5.72 19.55 -8.99
C SER A 109 5.16 20.64 -9.93
N GLU A 110 4.24 20.28 -10.82
CA GLU A 110 3.70 21.17 -11.86
C GLU A 110 2.30 21.69 -11.52
N SER A 111 1.49 20.90 -10.80
CA SER A 111 0.16 21.29 -10.37
C SER A 111 -0.06 21.00 -8.87
N PRO A 112 -0.46 22.02 -8.08
CA PRO A 112 -0.75 21.83 -6.66
C PRO A 112 -2.11 21.18 -6.41
N LYS A 113 -2.99 21.10 -7.42
CA LYS A 113 -4.37 20.60 -7.34
C LYS A 113 -4.70 19.62 -8.46
N LEU A 114 -5.67 18.76 -8.22
CA LEU A 114 -6.25 17.84 -9.21
C LEU A 114 -7.77 17.87 -9.04
N ASN A 115 -8.54 18.04 -10.12
CA ASN A 115 -9.99 18.03 -10.04
C ASN A 115 -10.56 16.66 -10.44
N ILE A 116 -9.96 16.01 -11.44
CA ILE A 116 -10.45 14.75 -11.97
C ILE A 116 -9.29 13.78 -12.20
N LEU A 117 -9.34 12.61 -11.57
CA LEU A 117 -8.43 11.49 -11.82
C LEU A 117 -9.17 10.39 -12.59
N ILE A 118 -8.68 10.01 -13.77
CA ILE A 118 -9.24 8.93 -14.59
C ILE A 118 -8.22 7.79 -14.70
N CYS A 119 -8.46 6.72 -13.95
CA CYS A 119 -7.69 5.48 -13.98
C CYS A 119 -8.22 4.59 -15.11
N ASN A 120 -7.82 4.91 -16.35
CA ASN A 120 -8.29 4.30 -17.58
C ASN A 120 -7.45 3.12 -18.08
N ALA A 121 -6.14 3.20 -17.90
CA ALA A 121 -5.21 2.22 -18.46
C ALA A 121 -5.48 0.78 -17.96
N GLY A 122 -5.05 -0.20 -18.74
CA GLY A 122 -5.07 -1.58 -18.29
C GLY A 122 -4.63 -2.59 -19.34
N VAL A 123 -4.39 -3.80 -18.87
CA VAL A 123 -4.06 -4.98 -19.67
C VAL A 123 -5.14 -6.06 -19.44
N MET A 124 -5.30 -6.96 -20.41
CA MET A 124 -6.37 -7.95 -20.40
C MET A 124 -5.87 -9.28 -20.96
N CYS A 125 -6.25 -10.37 -20.29
CA CYS A 125 -5.99 -11.75 -20.70
C CYS A 125 -4.51 -11.98 -21.07
N THR A 126 -3.59 -11.42 -20.29
CA THR A 126 -2.15 -11.60 -20.53
C THR A 126 -1.74 -13.04 -20.21
N PRO A 127 -0.64 -13.55 -20.79
CA PRO A 127 0.03 -14.73 -20.25
C PRO A 127 0.39 -14.55 -18.77
N GLU A 128 0.63 -15.65 -18.06
CA GLU A 128 1.10 -15.57 -16.68
C GLU A 128 2.42 -14.80 -16.61
N GLY A 129 2.48 -13.81 -15.72
CA GLY A 129 3.64 -12.95 -15.53
C GLY A 129 3.61 -12.32 -14.15
N ARG A 130 4.75 -11.72 -13.78
CA ARG A 130 4.91 -10.95 -12.54
C ARG A 130 5.58 -9.61 -12.86
N THR A 131 5.18 -8.55 -12.16
CA THR A 131 5.92 -7.28 -12.19
C THR A 131 7.24 -7.41 -11.43
N LYS A 132 8.07 -6.36 -11.46
CA LYS A 132 9.34 -6.32 -10.72
C LYS A 132 9.15 -6.53 -9.21
N GLU A 133 8.00 -6.11 -8.69
CA GLU A 133 7.60 -6.23 -7.29
C GLU A 133 6.96 -7.58 -6.96
N GLY A 134 6.91 -8.51 -7.92
CA GLY A 134 6.41 -9.87 -7.72
C GLY A 134 4.88 -10.02 -7.78
N PHE A 135 4.15 -9.00 -8.22
CA PHE A 135 2.70 -9.06 -8.33
C PHE A 135 2.24 -9.62 -9.67
N GLU A 136 1.14 -10.36 -9.71
CA GLU A 136 0.50 -10.79 -10.96
C GLU A 136 0.20 -9.59 -11.88
N THR A 137 0.60 -9.70 -13.15
CA THR A 137 0.64 -8.57 -14.11
C THR A 137 -0.68 -7.81 -14.25
N GLN A 138 -1.82 -8.49 -14.36
CA GLN A 138 -3.12 -7.83 -14.55
C GLN A 138 -3.58 -7.13 -13.26
N PHE A 139 -3.46 -7.78 -12.11
CA PHE A 139 -3.80 -7.19 -10.81
C PHE A 139 -2.88 -6.02 -10.46
N ALA A 140 -1.59 -6.15 -10.72
CA ALA A 140 -0.60 -5.10 -10.49
C ALA A 140 -0.90 -3.86 -11.34
N THR A 141 -1.02 -4.04 -12.65
CA THR A 141 -1.20 -2.96 -13.63
C THR A 141 -2.56 -2.29 -13.50
N ASN A 142 -3.63 -3.09 -13.41
CA ASN A 142 -4.99 -2.56 -13.48
C ASN A 142 -5.44 -1.98 -12.14
N HIS A 143 -4.96 -2.53 -11.00
CA HIS A 143 -5.42 -2.18 -9.67
C HIS A 143 -4.32 -1.59 -8.78
N ILE A 144 -3.26 -2.34 -8.42
CA ILE A 144 -2.25 -1.86 -7.43
C ILE A 144 -1.58 -0.56 -7.85
N ALA A 145 -1.20 -0.43 -9.12
CA ALA A 145 -0.57 0.77 -9.64
C ALA A 145 -1.52 1.99 -9.64
N HIS A 146 -2.80 1.79 -9.96
CA HIS A 146 -3.82 2.85 -9.86
C HIS A 146 -4.17 3.20 -8.42
N PHE A 147 -4.21 2.22 -7.53
CA PHE A 147 -4.43 2.42 -6.10
C PHE A 147 -3.30 3.27 -5.51
N LEU A 148 -2.04 2.94 -5.83
CA LEU A 148 -0.88 3.76 -5.45
C LEU A 148 -0.98 5.17 -6.03
N LEU A 149 -1.28 5.29 -7.33
CA LEU A 149 -1.43 6.59 -7.98
C LEU A 149 -2.50 7.46 -7.29
N PHE A 150 -3.68 6.90 -7.00
CA PHE A 150 -4.72 7.58 -6.23
C PHE A 150 -4.21 8.02 -4.86
N LYS A 151 -3.55 7.13 -4.10
CA LYS A 151 -3.02 7.45 -2.77
C LYS A 151 -2.03 8.62 -2.81
N LEU A 152 -1.14 8.65 -3.82
CA LEU A 152 -0.16 9.73 -3.99
C LEU A 152 -0.80 11.05 -4.45
N LEU A 153 -1.84 11.00 -5.29
CA LEU A 153 -2.50 12.18 -5.84
C LEU A 153 -3.69 12.67 -4.99
N ARG A 154 -4.15 11.91 -3.98
CA ARG A 154 -5.23 12.29 -3.06
C ARG A 154 -5.05 13.70 -2.46
N PRO A 155 -3.86 14.11 -1.98
CA PRO A 155 -3.68 15.46 -1.44
C PRO A 155 -3.92 16.57 -2.48
N ALA A 156 -3.69 16.30 -3.77
CA ALA A 156 -4.01 17.24 -4.85
C ALA A 156 -5.51 17.20 -5.20
N LEU A 157 -6.14 16.03 -5.16
CA LEU A 157 -7.61 15.89 -5.29
C LEU A 157 -8.33 16.71 -4.22
N GLN A 158 -7.90 16.61 -2.97
CA GLN A 158 -8.46 17.36 -1.85
C GLN A 158 -8.35 18.89 -2.07
N LYS A 159 -7.25 19.37 -2.67
CA LYS A 159 -7.11 20.79 -3.06
C LYS A 159 -7.95 21.18 -4.28
N GLY A 160 -8.42 20.23 -5.06
CA GLY A 160 -9.35 20.45 -6.15
C GLY A 160 -10.81 20.60 -5.70
N VAL A 161 -11.13 20.21 -4.47
CA VAL A 161 -12.48 20.33 -3.89
C VAL A 161 -12.80 21.79 -3.57
N THR A 162 -14.01 22.21 -3.91
CA THR A 162 -14.58 23.52 -3.56
C THR A 162 -16.00 23.33 -3.01
N ILE A 163 -16.59 24.40 -2.46
CA ILE A 163 -18.00 24.39 -2.01
C ILE A 163 -18.97 24.04 -3.14
N GLU A 164 -18.65 24.44 -4.37
CA GLU A 164 -19.54 24.30 -5.52
C GLU A 164 -19.28 23.03 -6.32
N ARG A 165 -18.10 22.40 -6.18
CA ARG A 165 -17.66 21.29 -7.01
C ARG A 165 -16.75 20.32 -6.26
N ALA A 166 -17.10 19.04 -6.32
CA ALA A 166 -16.31 17.94 -5.80
C ALA A 166 -15.12 17.59 -6.72
N ALA A 167 -14.11 16.95 -6.14
CA ALA A 167 -13.10 16.24 -6.92
C ALA A 167 -13.63 14.85 -7.31
N ARG A 168 -13.26 14.36 -8.49
CA ARG A 168 -13.80 13.13 -9.07
C ARG A 168 -12.70 12.10 -9.34
N VAL A 169 -12.96 10.85 -9.00
CA VAL A 169 -12.12 9.70 -9.35
C VAL A 169 -12.93 8.72 -10.19
N VAL A 170 -12.44 8.38 -11.38
CA VAL A 170 -13.07 7.44 -12.29
C VAL A 170 -12.19 6.21 -12.45
N MET A 171 -12.64 5.07 -11.91
CA MET A 171 -11.94 3.79 -11.97
C MET A 171 -12.53 2.91 -13.07
N LEU A 172 -11.77 2.61 -14.13
CA LEU A 172 -12.28 1.76 -15.20
C LEU A 172 -12.30 0.28 -14.78
N SER A 173 -13.52 -0.23 -14.65
CA SER A 173 -13.84 -1.63 -14.42
C SER A 173 -14.08 -2.34 -15.77
N SER A 174 -14.87 -3.40 -15.77
CA SER A 174 -15.30 -4.15 -16.95
C SER A 174 -16.54 -4.97 -16.61
N LEU A 175 -17.30 -5.42 -17.60
CA LEU A 175 -18.26 -6.52 -17.44
C LEU A 175 -17.62 -7.78 -16.85
N ALA A 176 -16.31 -7.99 -17.07
CA ALA A 176 -15.55 -9.08 -16.47
C ALA A 176 -15.60 -9.11 -14.94
N HIS A 177 -15.84 -7.98 -14.25
CA HIS A 177 -15.95 -7.96 -12.79
C HIS A 177 -17.00 -8.96 -12.26
N ARG A 178 -18.06 -9.25 -13.04
CA ARG A 178 -19.13 -10.17 -12.65
C ARG A 178 -18.65 -11.61 -12.45
N PHE A 179 -17.50 -11.97 -13.01
CA PHE A 179 -17.03 -13.36 -13.11
C PHE A 179 -15.80 -13.67 -12.26
N GLY A 180 -15.38 -12.75 -11.38
CA GLY A 180 -14.25 -13.01 -10.49
C GLY A 180 -14.09 -11.97 -9.41
N GLU A 181 -13.76 -12.43 -8.21
CA GLU A 181 -13.42 -11.62 -7.06
C GLU A 181 -11.91 -11.74 -6.76
N PRO A 182 -11.29 -10.72 -6.13
CA PRO A 182 -9.98 -10.83 -5.52
C PRO A 182 -9.85 -12.06 -4.61
N ASP A 183 -8.86 -12.91 -4.89
CA ASP A 183 -8.50 -14.04 -4.03
C ASP A 183 -7.54 -13.54 -2.94
N PHE A 184 -8.08 -13.16 -1.78
CA PHE A 184 -7.28 -12.55 -0.71
C PHE A 184 -6.17 -13.48 -0.15
N ASN A 185 -6.33 -14.80 -0.29
CA ASN A 185 -5.34 -15.78 0.15
C ASN A 185 -4.28 -16.08 -0.91
N ASN A 186 -4.59 -15.82 -2.19
CA ASN A 186 -3.68 -16.01 -3.31
C ASN A 186 -3.88 -14.94 -4.39
N ILE A 187 -3.57 -13.69 -4.04
CA ILE A 187 -3.86 -12.55 -4.92
C ILE A 187 -3.07 -12.59 -6.23
N ASN A 188 -1.93 -13.29 -6.21
CA ASN A 188 -1.06 -13.50 -7.36
C ASN A 188 -1.48 -14.70 -8.23
N LEU A 189 -2.47 -15.48 -7.79
CA LEU A 189 -2.93 -16.70 -8.45
C LEU A 189 -1.81 -17.72 -8.70
N ASP A 190 -0.88 -17.83 -7.74
CA ASP A 190 0.24 -18.75 -7.83
C ASP A 190 -0.25 -20.20 -7.94
N GLY A 191 0.23 -20.92 -8.95
CA GLY A 191 -0.14 -22.32 -9.22
C GLY A 191 -1.56 -22.53 -9.77
N CYS A 192 -2.35 -21.46 -9.97
CA CYS A 192 -3.72 -21.55 -10.47
C CYS A 192 -4.09 -20.41 -11.43
N TYR A 193 -3.10 -19.90 -12.18
CA TYR A 193 -3.31 -18.79 -13.10
C TYR A 193 -4.34 -19.11 -14.19
N ASP A 194 -5.38 -18.28 -14.26
CA ASP A 194 -6.28 -18.21 -15.39
C ASP A 194 -6.35 -16.73 -15.87
N PRO A 195 -6.07 -16.44 -17.15
CA PRO A 195 -6.04 -15.07 -17.65
C PRO A 195 -7.36 -14.30 -17.47
N ASN A 196 -8.50 -14.98 -17.53
CA ASN A 196 -9.81 -14.34 -17.38
C ASN A 196 -10.13 -14.09 -15.91
N LYS A 197 -9.78 -15.02 -15.01
CA LYS A 197 -9.88 -14.87 -13.56
C LYS A 197 -9.00 -13.71 -13.09
N ALA A 198 -7.75 -13.64 -13.55
CA ALA A 198 -6.81 -12.55 -13.26
C ALA A 198 -7.37 -11.18 -13.69
N TYR A 199 -7.93 -11.11 -14.91
CA TYR A 199 -8.58 -9.89 -15.39
C TYR A 199 -9.80 -9.53 -14.53
N SER A 200 -10.68 -10.50 -14.28
CA SER A 200 -11.93 -10.31 -13.54
C SER A 200 -11.68 -9.84 -12.11
N GLN A 201 -10.73 -10.44 -11.40
CA GLN A 201 -10.35 -9.97 -10.05
C GLN A 201 -9.84 -8.53 -10.07
N SER A 202 -9.06 -8.15 -11.09
CA SER A 202 -8.52 -6.78 -11.19
C SER A 202 -9.62 -5.75 -11.44
N LYS A 203 -10.68 -6.13 -12.17
CA LYS A 203 -11.81 -5.26 -12.49
C LYS A 203 -12.83 -5.17 -11.36
N THR A 204 -13.01 -6.24 -10.59
CA THR A 204 -13.69 -6.18 -9.28
C THR A 204 -12.91 -5.31 -8.30
N ALA A 205 -11.58 -5.40 -8.30
CA ALA A 205 -10.76 -4.58 -7.41
C ALA A 205 -10.88 -3.07 -7.70
N ASN A 206 -10.91 -2.67 -8.97
CA ASN A 206 -11.20 -1.29 -9.36
C ASN A 206 -12.59 -0.82 -8.92
N LEU A 207 -13.60 -1.69 -9.04
CA LEU A 207 -14.97 -1.42 -8.62
C LEU A 207 -15.02 -1.16 -7.11
N TRP A 208 -14.53 -2.11 -6.31
CA TRP A 208 -14.50 -1.99 -4.85
C TRP A 208 -13.67 -0.81 -4.36
N THR A 209 -12.57 -0.49 -5.06
CA THR A 209 -11.76 0.70 -4.75
C THR A 209 -12.56 1.99 -4.93
N ALA A 210 -13.34 2.13 -6.00
CA ALA A 210 -14.21 3.30 -6.17
C ALA A 210 -15.24 3.40 -5.03
N ASN A 211 -15.83 2.29 -4.61
CA ASN A 211 -16.76 2.26 -3.49
C ASN A 211 -16.10 2.64 -2.16
N GLU A 212 -14.88 2.18 -1.91
CA GLU A 212 -14.12 2.57 -0.71
C GLU A 212 -13.65 4.03 -0.74
N ILE A 213 -13.29 4.57 -1.91
CA ILE A 213 -12.97 6.00 -2.02
C ILE A 213 -14.20 6.83 -1.59
N GLU A 214 -15.40 6.46 -2.06
CA GLU A 214 -16.62 7.13 -1.64
C GLU A 214 -16.86 7.02 -0.13
N ARG A 215 -16.78 5.81 0.44
CA ARG A 215 -17.00 5.61 1.89
C ARG A 215 -16.01 6.38 2.75
N ARG A 216 -14.76 6.51 2.30
CA ARG A 216 -13.67 7.12 3.08
C ARG A 216 -13.58 8.63 2.87
N TYR A 217 -13.82 9.12 1.66
CA TYR A 217 -13.50 10.49 1.26
C TYR A 217 -14.66 11.25 0.61
N GLY A 218 -15.83 10.62 0.42
CA GLY A 218 -17.03 11.29 -0.11
C GLY A 218 -17.45 12.48 0.75
N ALA A 219 -17.35 12.34 2.08
CA ALA A 219 -17.60 13.44 3.03
C ALA A 219 -16.59 14.60 2.93
N GLU A 220 -15.41 14.34 2.37
CA GLU A 220 -14.39 15.36 2.08
C GLU A 220 -14.56 15.97 0.68
N GLY A 221 -15.62 15.60 -0.05
CA GLY A 221 -15.89 16.06 -1.42
C GLY A 221 -15.05 15.38 -2.48
N ILE A 222 -14.51 14.19 -2.21
CA ILE A 222 -13.85 13.33 -3.22
C ILE A 222 -14.79 12.17 -3.53
N HIS A 223 -15.48 12.24 -4.68
CA HIS A 223 -16.41 11.20 -5.11
C HIS A 223 -15.78 10.30 -6.16
N ALA A 224 -16.11 9.01 -6.10
CA ALA A 224 -15.56 8.04 -7.03
C ALA A 224 -16.63 7.19 -7.71
N TRP A 225 -16.38 6.83 -8.97
CA TRP A 225 -17.24 5.94 -9.75
C TRP A 225 -16.42 4.84 -10.40
N SER A 226 -17.03 3.68 -10.51
CA SER A 226 -16.51 2.60 -11.33
C SER A 226 -17.24 2.60 -12.68
N VAL A 227 -16.51 2.45 -13.77
CA VAL A 227 -17.07 2.58 -15.13
C VAL A 227 -16.82 1.32 -15.94
N GLN A 228 -17.87 0.82 -16.59
CA GLN A 228 -17.79 -0.11 -17.71
C GLN A 228 -18.00 0.65 -19.02
N PRO A 229 -16.96 0.77 -19.88
CA PRO A 229 -17.06 1.49 -21.15
C PRO A 229 -17.91 0.76 -22.20
N GLY A 230 -18.25 -0.51 -21.95
CA GLY A 230 -18.92 -1.40 -22.89
C GLY A 230 -17.92 -2.19 -23.75
N GLY A 231 -18.43 -2.99 -24.69
CA GLY A 231 -17.58 -3.67 -25.68
C GLY A 231 -17.03 -2.64 -26.67
N VAL A 232 -15.73 -2.35 -26.61
CA VAL A 232 -15.07 -1.41 -27.53
C VAL A 232 -13.99 -2.12 -28.35
N LEU A 233 -14.01 -1.92 -29.66
CA LEU A 233 -12.96 -2.42 -30.57
C LEU A 233 -11.67 -1.62 -30.35
N THR A 234 -10.76 -2.15 -29.53
CA THR A 234 -9.45 -1.54 -29.20
C THR A 234 -8.33 -2.59 -29.16
N ASP A 235 -7.07 -2.12 -29.11
CA ASP A 235 -5.88 -2.96 -28.92
C ASP A 235 -5.84 -3.73 -27.58
N LEU A 236 -6.84 -3.57 -26.70
CA LEU A 236 -6.93 -4.28 -25.42
C LEU A 236 -7.08 -5.79 -25.62
N GLY A 237 -7.78 -6.22 -26.68
CA GLY A 237 -7.99 -7.63 -27.02
C GLY A 237 -6.82 -8.34 -27.72
N ARG A 238 -5.63 -7.72 -27.78
CA ARG A 238 -4.48 -8.26 -28.52
C ARG A 238 -3.99 -9.65 -28.07
N HIS A 239 -4.24 -10.01 -26.81
CA HIS A 239 -3.86 -11.30 -26.23
C HIS A 239 -4.95 -12.37 -26.30
N LEU A 240 -6.13 -12.04 -26.85
CA LEU A 240 -7.16 -13.05 -27.11
C LEU A 240 -6.68 -14.04 -28.18
N SER A 241 -7.07 -15.31 -28.04
CA SER A 241 -6.81 -16.33 -29.06
C SER A 241 -7.58 -16.03 -30.35
N GLU A 242 -7.13 -16.56 -31.48
CA GLU A 242 -7.82 -16.40 -32.76
C GLU A 242 -9.23 -17.02 -32.74
N GLU A 243 -9.42 -18.09 -31.97
CA GLU A 243 -10.74 -18.69 -31.73
C GLU A 243 -11.65 -17.74 -30.96
N GLN A 244 -11.16 -17.10 -29.89
CA GLN A 244 -11.91 -16.09 -29.13
C GLN A 244 -12.27 -14.89 -30.01
N LYS A 245 -11.32 -14.37 -30.80
CA LYS A 245 -11.57 -13.26 -31.73
C LYS A 245 -12.63 -13.62 -32.78
N SER A 246 -12.56 -14.83 -33.33
CA SER A 246 -13.52 -15.32 -34.34
C SER A 246 -14.91 -15.52 -33.73
N GLY A 247 -15.00 -16.07 -32.52
CA GLY A 247 -16.27 -16.23 -31.79
C GLY A 247 -16.93 -14.88 -31.49
N LEU A 248 -16.15 -13.88 -31.07
CA LEU A 248 -16.65 -12.52 -30.81
C LEU A 248 -17.13 -11.80 -32.07
N ALA A 249 -16.48 -12.02 -33.22
CA ALA A 249 -16.86 -11.42 -34.50
C ALA A 249 -18.10 -12.09 -35.14
N GLY A 250 -18.31 -13.37 -34.86
CA GLY A 250 -19.42 -14.16 -35.42
C GLY A 250 -20.76 -13.99 -34.71
N ASP A 251 -20.80 -13.38 -33.52
CA ASP A 251 -22.02 -13.23 -32.72
C ASP A 251 -22.86 -12.00 -33.15
N PRO A 252 -24.09 -12.19 -33.68
CA PRO A 252 -24.96 -11.10 -34.12
C PRO A 252 -25.38 -10.15 -32.99
N TYR A 253 -25.50 -10.64 -31.75
CA TYR A 253 -25.79 -9.79 -30.61
C TYR A 253 -24.59 -8.87 -30.31
N LEU A 254 -23.38 -9.42 -30.32
CA LEU A 254 -22.17 -8.63 -30.10
C LEU A 254 -21.98 -7.56 -31.17
N ASN A 255 -22.18 -7.90 -32.44
CA ASN A 255 -22.16 -6.93 -33.55
C ASN A 255 -23.12 -5.74 -33.34
N ARG A 256 -24.25 -5.98 -32.66
CA ARG A 256 -25.21 -4.93 -32.30
C ARG A 256 -24.74 -4.06 -31.12
N VAL A 257 -24.04 -4.63 -30.14
CA VAL A 257 -23.67 -3.90 -28.90
C VAL A 257 -22.25 -3.31 -28.92
N TRP A 258 -21.37 -3.75 -29.84
CA TRP A 258 -20.04 -3.16 -30.01
C TRP A 258 -20.11 -1.65 -30.24
N LYS A 259 -19.18 -0.93 -29.62
CA LYS A 259 -18.96 0.51 -29.76
C LYS A 259 -17.63 0.75 -30.48
N PHE A 260 -17.58 1.82 -31.26
CA PHE A 260 -16.28 2.39 -31.65
C PHE A 260 -15.75 3.28 -30.51
N SER A 261 -14.46 3.61 -30.57
CA SER A 261 -13.72 4.19 -29.44
C SER A 261 -14.34 5.49 -28.87
N PRO A 262 -14.79 6.47 -29.68
CA PRO A 262 -15.54 7.64 -29.19
C PRO A 262 -16.83 7.33 -28.41
N GLN A 263 -17.58 6.29 -28.79
CA GLN A 263 -18.75 5.82 -28.01
C GLN A 263 -18.31 5.10 -26.73
N GLY A 264 -17.20 4.37 -26.77
CA GLY A 264 -16.62 3.72 -25.60
C GLY A 264 -16.14 4.69 -24.52
N ALA A 265 -15.64 5.86 -24.91
CA ALA A 265 -15.22 6.92 -24.00
C ALA A 265 -16.39 7.69 -23.35
N ALA A 266 -17.62 7.54 -23.84
CA ALA A 266 -18.75 8.36 -23.41
C ALA A 266 -19.09 8.19 -21.92
N THR A 267 -19.20 6.96 -21.41
CA THR A 267 -19.50 6.73 -19.98
C THR A 267 -18.39 7.27 -19.07
N THR A 268 -17.13 7.17 -19.50
CA THR A 268 -15.98 7.73 -18.76
C THR A 268 -16.07 9.26 -18.68
N VAL A 269 -16.34 9.93 -19.79
CA VAL A 269 -16.51 11.39 -19.81
C VAL A 269 -17.75 11.82 -19.03
N TRP A 270 -18.83 11.06 -19.11
CA TRP A 270 -20.04 11.32 -18.31
C TRP A 270 -19.75 11.19 -16.81
N ALA A 271 -19.05 10.14 -16.38
CA ALA A 271 -18.59 9.99 -14.99
C ALA A 271 -17.71 11.17 -14.52
N ALA A 272 -16.81 11.62 -15.41
CA ALA A 272 -15.89 12.70 -15.12
C ALA A 272 -16.55 14.08 -15.05
N THR A 273 -17.70 14.31 -15.70
CA THR A 273 -18.17 15.68 -15.97
C THR A 273 -19.65 15.95 -15.72
N ALA A 274 -20.50 14.92 -15.66
CA ALA A 274 -21.94 15.15 -15.61
C ALA A 274 -22.37 15.72 -14.26
N GLU A 275 -23.06 16.86 -14.29
CA GLU A 275 -23.53 17.56 -13.09
C GLU A 275 -24.50 16.70 -12.29
N VAL A 276 -25.30 15.89 -13.00
CA VAL A 276 -26.28 14.99 -12.39
C VAL A 276 -25.66 13.93 -11.47
N LEU A 277 -24.35 13.70 -11.53
CA LEU A 277 -23.64 12.77 -10.66
C LEU A 277 -23.06 13.44 -9.40
N GLU A 278 -23.13 14.76 -9.26
CA GLU A 278 -22.58 15.43 -8.06
C GLU A 278 -23.20 14.86 -6.78
N GLY A 279 -22.34 14.56 -5.80
CA GLY A 279 -22.73 13.95 -4.52
C GLY A 279 -23.18 12.48 -4.60
N GLN A 280 -23.06 11.81 -5.75
CA GLN A 280 -23.56 10.43 -5.96
C GLN A 280 -22.44 9.43 -6.26
N GLY A 281 -21.33 9.48 -5.52
CA GLY A 281 -20.24 8.52 -5.69
C GLY A 281 -20.56 7.12 -5.16
N GLY A 282 -19.59 6.22 -5.31
CA GLY A 282 -19.70 4.81 -4.95
C GLY A 282 -20.72 4.07 -5.81
N LYS A 283 -20.89 4.47 -7.07
CA LYS A 283 -21.82 3.85 -8.03
C LYS A 283 -21.09 3.22 -9.21
N TYR A 284 -21.64 2.12 -9.70
CA TYR A 284 -21.23 1.47 -10.95
C TYR A 284 -21.97 2.09 -12.14
N LEU A 285 -21.21 2.55 -13.12
CA LEU A 285 -21.72 3.25 -14.29
C LEU A 285 -21.49 2.43 -15.55
N GLU A 286 -22.54 2.29 -16.34
CA GLU A 286 -22.52 1.63 -17.64
C GLU A 286 -23.50 2.38 -18.55
N ASP A 287 -23.18 2.50 -19.84
CA ASP A 287 -24.10 3.11 -20.82
C ASP A 287 -24.61 4.51 -20.44
N CYS A 288 -23.72 5.34 -19.88
CA CYS A 288 -24.02 6.68 -19.36
C CYS A 288 -25.19 6.72 -18.36
N GLN A 289 -25.29 5.68 -17.52
CA GLN A 289 -26.30 5.52 -16.48
C GLN A 289 -25.67 5.03 -15.18
N ILE A 290 -26.33 5.30 -14.05
CA ILE A 290 -26.17 4.51 -12.83
C ILE A 290 -26.99 3.23 -13.05
N ILE A 291 -26.32 2.13 -13.39
CA ILE A 291 -26.99 0.90 -13.79
C ILE A 291 -27.39 0.04 -12.59
N GLY A 292 -28.45 -0.75 -12.75
CA GLY A 292 -28.90 -1.71 -11.75
C GLY A 292 -28.10 -3.01 -11.74
N LYS A 293 -28.54 -3.94 -10.89
CA LYS A 293 -27.99 -5.29 -10.82
C LYS A 293 -28.24 -6.02 -12.15
N TRP A 294 -27.24 -6.73 -12.64
CA TRP A 294 -27.40 -7.60 -13.80
C TRP A 294 -28.30 -8.78 -13.46
N ASP A 295 -29.18 -9.17 -14.40
CA ASP A 295 -30.03 -10.36 -14.27
C ASP A 295 -29.32 -11.56 -14.92
N PRO A 296 -28.89 -12.57 -14.14
CA PRO A 296 -28.20 -13.74 -14.68
C PRO A 296 -29.02 -14.59 -15.64
N SER A 297 -30.34 -14.40 -15.71
CA SER A 297 -31.22 -15.07 -16.68
C SER A 297 -31.18 -14.44 -18.08
N THR A 298 -30.56 -13.25 -18.20
CA THR A 298 -30.40 -12.52 -19.46
C THR A 298 -29.05 -12.83 -20.12
N SER A 299 -28.78 -12.25 -21.29
CA SER A 299 -27.49 -12.44 -21.97
C SER A 299 -26.33 -11.97 -21.08
N LEU A 300 -25.20 -12.67 -21.16
CA LEU A 300 -23.99 -12.35 -20.40
C LEU A 300 -23.42 -10.97 -20.71
N TYR A 301 -23.88 -10.36 -21.81
CA TYR A 301 -23.48 -9.05 -22.31
C TYR A 301 -24.56 -7.97 -22.09
N GLU A 302 -25.65 -8.28 -21.37
CA GLU A 302 -26.61 -7.26 -20.94
C GLU A 302 -25.99 -6.38 -19.84
N PRO A 303 -26.37 -5.09 -19.74
CA PRO A 303 -25.82 -4.18 -18.74
C PRO A 303 -26.12 -4.57 -17.29
N GLY A 304 -25.29 -4.10 -16.36
CA GLY A 304 -25.49 -4.23 -14.92
C GLY A 304 -24.25 -4.63 -14.12
N TYR A 305 -24.37 -4.58 -12.79
CA TYR A 305 -23.31 -5.02 -11.87
C TYR A 305 -23.59 -6.41 -11.29
N GLY A 306 -22.54 -7.14 -10.91
CA GLY A 306 -22.63 -8.46 -10.27
C GLY A 306 -22.97 -8.38 -8.78
N ASP A 307 -23.43 -9.49 -8.19
CA ASP A 307 -23.91 -9.58 -6.81
C ASP A 307 -22.94 -9.01 -5.76
N HIS A 308 -21.65 -9.20 -5.97
CA HIS A 308 -20.58 -8.79 -5.08
C HIS A 308 -20.16 -7.32 -5.25
N ALA A 309 -20.72 -6.58 -6.21
CA ALA A 309 -20.28 -5.22 -6.53
C ALA A 309 -20.29 -4.26 -5.32
N TYR A 310 -21.26 -4.42 -4.41
CA TYR A 310 -21.40 -3.58 -3.21
C TYR A 310 -21.12 -4.34 -1.91
N ASP A 311 -20.32 -5.40 -1.95
CA ASP A 311 -19.85 -6.10 -0.75
C ASP A 311 -18.86 -5.21 0.02
N GLU A 312 -19.34 -4.59 1.11
CA GLU A 312 -18.56 -3.61 1.88
C GLU A 312 -17.39 -4.23 2.62
N ASP A 313 -17.58 -5.42 3.21
CA ASP A 313 -16.56 -6.10 4.00
C ASP A 313 -15.38 -6.54 3.11
N LYS A 314 -15.68 -7.11 1.93
CA LYS A 314 -14.64 -7.48 0.97
C LYS A 314 -13.97 -6.27 0.35
N ALA A 315 -14.71 -5.21 0.05
CA ALA A 315 -14.13 -3.98 -0.46
C ALA A 315 -13.16 -3.33 0.56
N LYS A 316 -13.53 -3.32 1.85
CA LYS A 316 -12.64 -2.88 2.93
C LYS A 316 -11.42 -3.79 3.07
N THR A 317 -11.60 -5.11 3.00
CA THR A 317 -10.51 -6.10 3.03
C THR A 317 -9.53 -5.87 1.88
N LEU A 318 -10.04 -5.64 0.67
CA LEU A 318 -9.22 -5.30 -0.49
C LEU A 318 -8.44 -4.01 -0.27
N TRP A 319 -9.06 -2.98 0.29
CA TRP A 319 -8.38 -1.73 0.59
C TRP A 319 -7.20 -1.94 1.53
N GLU A 320 -7.45 -2.63 2.65
CA GLU A 320 -6.44 -2.95 3.66
C GLU A 320 -5.32 -3.80 3.06
N LYS A 321 -5.66 -4.81 2.26
CA LYS A 321 -4.68 -5.64 1.54
C LYS A 321 -3.88 -4.84 0.52
N SER A 322 -4.50 -3.91 -0.20
CA SER A 322 -3.80 -3.05 -1.17
C SER A 322 -2.83 -2.10 -0.47
N VAL A 323 -3.20 -1.59 0.72
CA VAL A 323 -2.27 -0.85 1.57
C VAL A 323 -1.13 -1.76 2.04
N GLU A 324 -1.44 -2.96 2.56
CA GLU A 324 -0.45 -3.94 3.03
C GLU A 324 0.57 -4.30 1.95
N LEU A 325 0.11 -4.59 0.73
CA LEU A 325 0.98 -4.91 -0.42
C LEU A 325 1.89 -3.74 -0.80
N LEU A 326 1.50 -2.50 -0.47
CA LEU A 326 2.29 -1.29 -0.71
C LEU A 326 3.11 -0.84 0.50
N LEU A 327 2.89 -1.40 1.71
CA LEU A 327 3.65 -1.04 2.92
C LEU A 327 5.17 -1.28 2.77
N PRO A 328 5.64 -2.42 2.21
CA PRO A 328 7.07 -2.60 1.94
C PRO A 328 7.65 -1.52 1.02
N LEU A 329 6.82 -0.90 0.17
CA LEU A 329 7.22 0.08 -0.85
C LEU A 329 7.13 1.54 -0.37
N PHE A 330 6.47 1.82 0.75
CA PHE A 330 6.57 3.13 1.43
C PHE A 330 7.90 3.27 2.19
N THR A 331 8.48 2.15 2.64
CA THR A 331 9.81 2.09 3.28
C THR A 331 10.95 2.04 2.25
N TYR A 332 10.78 1.29 1.15
CA TYR A 332 11.83 1.03 0.15
C TYR A 332 12.35 2.26 -0.65
N LEU A 333 11.57 3.34 -0.79
CA LEU A 333 11.92 4.43 -1.72
C LEU A 333 12.40 5.74 -1.09
N ARG A 334 12.37 5.85 0.24
CA ARG A 334 13.04 6.95 0.95
C ARG A 334 14.58 6.84 0.87
N TYR A 335 15.11 5.67 0.51
CA TYR A 335 16.55 5.41 0.35
C TYR A 335 17.09 5.74 -1.07
N ARG A 336 16.23 5.80 -2.10
CA ARG A 336 16.67 6.01 -3.48
C ARG A 336 16.92 7.48 -3.83
N GLU A 337 16.21 8.41 -3.18
CA GLU A 337 16.42 9.85 -3.37
C GLU A 337 17.73 10.35 -2.74
N SER A 338 18.33 9.61 -1.80
CA SER A 338 19.60 10.00 -1.17
C SER A 338 20.86 9.55 -1.92
N THR A 339 20.76 8.85 -3.05
CA THR A 339 21.93 8.24 -3.73
C THR A 339 22.12 8.59 -5.22
N GLN A 340 21.28 9.42 -5.85
CA GLN A 340 21.54 9.88 -7.22
C GLN A 340 22.43 11.13 -7.27
N THR A 341 23.74 10.91 -7.21
CA THR A 341 24.70 11.74 -7.96
C THR A 341 25.73 10.84 -8.64
N ASN A 342 25.75 10.93 -9.97
CA ASN A 342 26.73 10.40 -10.92
C ASN A 342 26.81 8.87 -11.11
N ILE A 343 26.50 8.40 -12.32
CA ILE A 343 27.48 7.80 -13.24
C ILE A 343 26.81 7.65 -14.63
N GLU A 344 27.57 8.06 -15.66
CA GLU A 344 27.20 8.11 -17.07
C GLU A 344 27.12 6.72 -17.73
N TYR A 345 26.33 6.67 -18.81
CA TYR A 345 26.13 5.53 -19.70
C TYR A 345 27.40 5.10 -20.45
N ALA A 346 27.64 3.80 -20.53
CA ALA A 346 28.31 3.19 -21.67
C ALA A 346 27.78 1.77 -21.93
N ASN A 347 27.21 1.57 -23.12
CA ASN A 347 26.90 0.28 -23.74
C ASN A 347 28.00 0.01 -24.79
N PRO A 348 28.44 -1.25 -25.00
CA PRO A 348 28.08 -1.87 -26.29
C PRO A 348 27.88 -3.41 -26.27
N MET A 349 26.76 -3.83 -26.89
CA MET A 349 26.60 -4.85 -27.95
C MET A 349 27.20 -6.28 -27.83
N ALA A 350 26.30 -7.28 -27.83
CA ALA A 350 26.25 -8.61 -28.49
C ALA A 350 27.46 -9.59 -28.42
N SER A 351 27.37 -10.92 -28.28
CA SER A 351 26.37 -11.96 -28.62
C SER A 351 26.67 -13.28 -27.84
N PRO A 352 25.85 -14.35 -27.95
CA PRO A 352 25.79 -15.47 -26.99
C PRO A 352 26.73 -16.65 -27.30
N LEU A 353 27.39 -17.20 -26.27
CA LEU A 353 28.11 -18.49 -26.35
C LEU A 353 27.86 -19.33 -25.09
N GLU A 354 27.18 -20.44 -25.34
CA GLU A 354 27.28 -21.80 -24.76
C GLU A 354 27.43 -22.01 -23.24
N MET A 355 26.46 -22.78 -22.72
CA MET A 355 26.40 -23.33 -21.36
C MET A 355 27.58 -24.26 -21.06
N GLU A 356 28.48 -23.83 -20.19
CA GLU A 356 29.26 -24.73 -19.34
C GLU A 356 28.62 -24.80 -17.95
N SER A 357 28.50 -26.02 -17.42
CA SER A 357 27.97 -26.30 -16.09
C SER A 357 28.85 -25.66 -15.02
N VAL A 358 28.48 -24.48 -14.56
CA VAL A 358 29.08 -23.84 -13.40
C VAL A 358 28.57 -24.58 -12.16
N THR A 359 29.45 -25.31 -11.48
CA THR A 359 29.26 -25.61 -10.06
C THR A 359 29.24 -24.28 -9.32
N VAL A 360 28.04 -23.79 -9.00
CA VAL A 360 27.84 -22.55 -8.26
C VAL A 360 28.38 -22.79 -6.85
N GLU A 361 29.49 -22.15 -6.49
CA GLU A 361 29.90 -22.06 -5.08
C GLU A 361 28.73 -21.44 -4.30
N PRO A 362 28.35 -22.01 -3.14
CA PRO A 362 27.22 -21.50 -2.39
C PRO A 362 27.44 -20.01 -2.05
N PRO A 363 26.38 -19.17 -2.12
CA PRO A 363 26.52 -17.72 -1.91
C PRO A 363 27.25 -17.42 -0.61
N GLN A 364 28.25 -16.54 -0.68
CA GLN A 364 29.07 -16.15 0.46
C GLN A 364 28.30 -15.18 1.37
N TYR A 365 28.36 -15.40 2.69
CA TYR A 365 27.76 -14.54 3.71
C TYR A 365 28.75 -14.27 4.84
N ASP A 366 28.63 -13.10 5.46
CA ASP A 366 29.37 -12.68 6.63
C ASP A 366 28.68 -13.19 7.90
N VAL A 367 29.47 -13.62 8.89
CA VAL A 367 28.98 -14.05 10.20
C VAL A 367 29.28 -12.95 11.22
N LEU A 368 28.24 -12.24 11.66
CA LEU A 368 28.37 -11.19 12.69
C LEU A 368 28.35 -11.77 14.11
N PHE A 369 27.57 -12.83 14.31
CA PHE A 369 27.47 -13.53 15.60
C PHE A 369 27.19 -15.01 15.37
N LYS A 370 27.75 -15.86 16.24
CA LYS A 370 27.44 -17.27 16.31
C LYS A 370 27.61 -17.75 17.76
N ASP A 371 26.57 -18.35 18.33
CA ASP A 371 26.63 -18.91 19.68
C ASP A 371 27.62 -20.08 19.72
N GLN A 372 28.59 -19.98 20.63
CA GLN A 372 29.64 -20.99 20.84
C GLN A 372 29.24 -22.05 21.87
N LEU A 373 28.21 -21.80 22.68
CA LEU A 373 27.74 -22.70 23.74
C LEU A 373 26.62 -23.63 23.24
N GLN A 374 26.79 -24.18 22.03
CA GLN A 374 25.76 -24.97 21.35
C GLN A 374 25.37 -26.20 22.18
N ASN A 375 24.12 -26.23 22.64
CA ASN A 375 23.48 -27.42 23.22
C ASN A 375 22.83 -28.32 22.14
N PHE A 376 23.22 -28.15 20.88
CA PHE A 376 22.62 -28.86 19.73
C PHE A 376 23.69 -29.65 18.98
N HIS A 377 23.34 -30.87 18.56
CA HIS A 377 24.21 -31.75 17.77
C HIS A 377 23.94 -31.54 16.28
N GLY A 378 24.67 -30.60 15.65
CA GLY A 378 24.63 -30.40 14.19
C GLY A 378 24.99 -28.97 13.77
N PRO A 379 25.25 -28.72 12.48
CA PRO A 379 25.52 -27.37 11.99
C PRO A 379 24.25 -26.50 12.09
N LEU A 380 24.44 -25.26 12.56
CA LEU A 380 23.40 -24.24 12.55
C LEU A 380 22.97 -23.93 11.11
N PRO A 381 21.66 -23.72 10.85
CA PRO A 381 21.19 -23.21 9.57
C PRO A 381 21.84 -21.88 9.19
N THR A 382 21.98 -21.66 7.90
CA THR A 382 22.67 -20.55 7.28
C THR A 382 21.75 -19.89 6.24
N PRO A 383 22.09 -18.72 5.69
CA PRO A 383 21.31 -18.10 4.62
C PRO A 383 21.08 -19.00 3.39
N ASN A 384 21.91 -20.03 3.20
CA ASN A 384 21.78 -20.97 2.07
C ASN A 384 20.76 -22.09 2.35
N ASP A 385 20.26 -22.22 3.58
CA ASP A 385 19.28 -23.24 3.96
C ASP A 385 17.83 -22.75 3.82
N ILE A 386 17.62 -21.48 3.46
CA ILE A 386 16.30 -20.81 3.42
C ILE A 386 15.35 -21.48 2.43
N GLU A 387 15.83 -21.88 1.25
CA GLU A 387 15.02 -22.53 0.21
C GLU A 387 14.46 -23.89 0.66
N SER A 388 15.12 -24.53 1.64
CA SER A 388 14.69 -25.82 2.20
C SER A 388 13.75 -25.68 3.40
N GLY A 389 13.53 -24.46 3.89
CA GLY A 389 12.73 -24.19 5.08
C GLY A 389 11.25 -23.95 4.78
N GLU A 390 10.43 -24.09 5.81
CA GLU A 390 8.99 -23.78 5.74
C GLU A 390 8.79 -22.26 5.81
N GLN A 391 8.22 -21.67 4.75
CA GLN A 391 7.86 -20.26 4.75
C GLN A 391 6.72 -20.03 5.72
N LEU A 392 6.98 -19.25 6.77
CA LEU A 392 5.96 -18.89 7.75
C LEU A 392 5.19 -17.66 7.25
N PRO A 393 3.87 -17.56 7.49
CA PRO A 393 3.09 -16.41 7.06
C PRO A 393 3.74 -15.12 7.55
N ASN A 394 4.00 -14.20 6.62
CA ASN A 394 4.59 -12.91 6.93
C ASN A 394 3.62 -12.13 7.81
N ARG A 395 3.87 -12.13 9.12
CA ARG A 395 3.10 -11.40 10.13
C ARG A 395 3.70 -10.01 10.42
N TYR A 396 4.82 -9.65 9.76
CA TYR A 396 5.71 -8.55 10.17
C TYR A 396 6.39 -7.87 8.97
N GLY A 397 5.64 -7.03 8.23
CA GLY A 397 6.23 -6.03 7.32
C GLY A 397 7.15 -6.60 6.22
N SER A 398 8.31 -5.96 6.01
CA SER A 398 9.29 -6.27 4.95
C SER A 398 10.28 -7.41 5.31
N ALA A 399 10.13 -8.05 6.47
CA ALA A 399 10.96 -9.17 6.91
C ALA A 399 10.30 -10.51 6.57
N ASN A 400 11.09 -11.44 6.05
CA ASN A 400 10.67 -12.82 5.79
C ASN A 400 11.00 -13.70 7.01
N LEU A 401 10.14 -14.69 7.28
CA LEU A 401 10.32 -15.66 8.35
C LEU A 401 10.28 -17.08 7.79
N VAL A 402 11.31 -17.86 8.09
CA VAL A 402 11.41 -19.25 7.66
C VAL A 402 11.67 -20.16 8.85
N GLY A 403 10.80 -21.15 9.02
CA GLY A 403 10.97 -22.23 9.98
C GLY A 403 11.97 -23.26 9.44
N ILE A 404 12.96 -23.63 10.25
CA ILE A 404 13.99 -24.61 9.87
C ILE A 404 14.09 -25.68 10.95
N ARG A 405 13.86 -26.95 10.56
CA ARG A 405 13.97 -28.13 11.43
C ARG A 405 13.10 -28.05 12.71
N GLU A 406 11.94 -27.38 12.64
CA GLU A 406 10.97 -27.16 13.73
C GLU A 406 11.49 -26.41 14.98
N ILE A 407 12.80 -26.21 15.11
CA ILE A 407 13.45 -25.61 16.29
C ILE A 407 14.05 -24.24 16.02
N PHE A 408 14.23 -23.87 14.74
CA PHE A 408 14.80 -22.59 14.35
C PHE A 408 13.79 -21.75 13.58
N ILE A 409 13.89 -20.44 13.78
CA ILE A 409 13.33 -19.41 12.91
C ILE A 409 14.49 -18.61 12.34
N MET A 410 14.45 -18.35 11.03
CA MET A 410 15.29 -17.37 10.38
C MET A 410 14.46 -16.15 9.98
N LYS A 411 14.69 -15.00 10.62
CA LYS A 411 14.14 -13.69 10.22
C LYS A 411 15.15 -13.01 9.30
N TYR A 412 14.74 -12.61 8.09
CA TYR A 412 15.66 -11.97 7.16
C TYR A 412 15.02 -10.94 6.23
N GLY A 413 15.79 -9.96 5.79
CA GLY A 413 15.30 -8.91 4.89
C GLY A 413 16.21 -7.68 4.88
N LEU A 414 15.87 -6.72 4.03
CA LEU A 414 16.60 -5.44 3.90
C LEU A 414 16.44 -4.55 5.13
N GLU A 415 15.27 -4.59 5.75
CA GLU A 415 14.94 -3.78 6.94
C GLU A 415 15.26 -4.51 8.26
N VAL A 416 15.69 -5.78 8.20
CA VAL A 416 16.08 -6.52 9.40
C VAL A 416 17.40 -5.96 9.91
N ARG A 417 17.40 -5.47 11.15
CA ARG A 417 18.57 -4.85 11.78
C ARG A 417 19.26 -5.87 12.70
N PRO A 418 20.60 -6.00 12.64
CA PRO A 418 21.34 -6.79 13.63
C PRO A 418 21.01 -6.39 15.08
N THR A 419 20.66 -5.12 15.30
CA THR A 419 20.26 -4.59 16.61
C THR A 419 19.08 -5.34 17.25
N GLU A 420 18.15 -5.89 16.48
CA GLU A 420 17.07 -6.72 17.03
C GLU A 420 17.61 -7.95 17.77
N ALA A 421 18.56 -8.65 17.16
CA ALA A 421 19.24 -9.78 17.79
C ALA A 421 20.11 -9.36 18.96
N HIS A 422 20.79 -8.22 18.86
CA HIS A 422 21.57 -7.66 19.97
C HIS A 422 20.69 -7.29 21.18
N ASN A 423 19.46 -6.79 20.95
CA ASN A 423 18.49 -6.52 22.01
C ASN A 423 18.14 -7.82 22.76
N MET A 424 17.79 -8.89 22.03
CA MET A 424 17.50 -10.20 22.63
C MET A 424 18.70 -10.75 23.43
N LEU A 425 19.91 -10.71 22.85
CA LEU A 425 21.13 -11.15 23.52
C LEU A 425 21.40 -10.36 24.81
N TYR A 426 21.18 -9.05 24.78
CA TYR A 426 21.36 -8.20 25.95
C TYR A 426 20.36 -8.51 27.05
N VAL A 427 19.08 -8.65 26.70
CA VAL A 427 18.02 -8.96 27.69
C VAL A 427 18.24 -10.35 28.28
N ALA A 428 18.57 -11.36 27.47
CA ALA A 428 18.86 -12.71 27.93
C ALA A 428 20.08 -12.77 28.88
N LYS A 429 21.07 -11.90 28.67
CA LYS A 429 22.27 -11.84 29.51
C LYS A 429 22.01 -11.24 30.90
N HIS A 430 21.04 -10.34 31.02
CA HIS A 430 20.86 -9.52 32.22
C HIS A 430 19.54 -9.75 32.95
N THR A 431 18.64 -10.56 32.38
CA THR A 431 17.31 -10.83 32.96
C THR A 431 16.96 -12.32 32.85
N SER A 432 15.85 -12.70 33.47
CA SER A 432 15.20 -14.00 33.29
C SER A 432 13.97 -13.93 32.38
N VAL A 433 13.81 -12.83 31.62
CA VAL A 433 12.68 -12.66 30.70
C VAL A 433 12.74 -13.75 29.62
N ALA A 434 11.64 -14.49 29.47
CA ALA A 434 11.52 -15.50 28.42
C ALA A 434 11.44 -14.83 27.04
N LEU A 435 12.40 -15.15 26.17
CA LEU A 435 12.52 -14.65 24.81
C LEU A 435 13.25 -15.66 23.91
N PRO A 436 13.17 -15.55 22.57
CA PRO A 436 13.88 -16.46 21.67
C PRO A 436 15.40 -16.42 21.85
N LYS A 437 16.02 -17.59 22.05
CA LYS A 437 17.48 -17.68 22.02
C LYS A 437 18.01 -17.34 20.62
N VAL A 438 18.92 -16.39 20.51
CA VAL A 438 19.64 -16.07 19.27
C VAL A 438 20.81 -17.04 19.10
N TYR A 439 20.89 -17.71 17.95
CA TYR A 439 21.96 -18.64 17.61
C TYR A 439 23.00 -18.04 16.68
N ALA A 440 22.58 -17.21 15.72
CA ALA A 440 23.50 -16.57 14.79
C ALA A 440 22.92 -15.31 14.16
N ILE A 441 23.81 -14.42 13.72
CA ILE A 441 23.49 -13.26 12.91
C ILE A 441 24.39 -13.31 11.68
N TYR A 442 23.79 -13.26 10.49
CA TYR A 442 24.49 -13.26 9.22
C TYR A 442 24.16 -12.01 8.41
N GLN A 443 25.05 -11.65 7.50
CA GLN A 443 24.77 -10.65 6.47
C GLN A 443 25.21 -11.15 5.11
N ARG A 444 24.38 -10.93 4.09
CA ARG A 444 24.74 -11.19 2.69
C ARG A 444 24.68 -9.88 1.93
N LYS A 445 25.75 -9.57 1.19
CA LYS A 445 25.75 -8.44 0.26
C LYS A 445 25.15 -8.89 -1.06
N GLU A 446 24.11 -8.18 -1.49
CA GLU A 446 23.47 -8.38 -2.80
C GLU A 446 23.45 -7.03 -3.50
N ASP A 447 24.25 -6.89 -4.55
CA ASP A 447 24.49 -5.62 -5.25
C ASP A 447 24.87 -4.46 -4.30
N HIS A 448 23.99 -3.47 -4.15
CA HIS A 448 24.16 -2.30 -3.26
C HIS A 448 23.49 -2.48 -1.88
N ASN A 449 22.93 -3.65 -1.61
CA ASN A 449 22.13 -3.92 -0.42
C ASN A 449 22.82 -4.91 0.52
N VAL A 450 22.51 -4.81 1.81
CA VAL A 450 22.93 -5.76 2.83
C VAL A 450 21.67 -6.40 3.40
N ILE A 451 21.50 -7.70 3.15
CA ILE A 451 20.42 -8.48 3.76
C ILE A 451 20.93 -9.04 5.07
N THR A 452 20.23 -8.76 6.16
CA THR A 452 20.52 -9.33 7.48
C THR A 452 19.66 -10.58 7.70
N TYR A 453 20.25 -11.59 8.34
CA TYR A 453 19.59 -12.82 8.75
C TYR A 453 19.81 -13.04 10.24
N ILE A 454 18.74 -13.23 10.99
CA ILE A 454 18.76 -13.56 12.41
C ILE A 454 18.25 -14.98 12.56
N LEU A 455 19.13 -15.89 12.96
CA LEU A 455 18.78 -17.26 13.33
C LEU A 455 18.49 -17.31 14.84
N MET A 456 17.26 -17.68 15.19
CA MET A 456 16.81 -17.74 16.58
C MET A 456 15.94 -18.97 16.84
N GLN A 457 15.65 -19.21 18.12
CA GLN A 457 14.80 -20.29 18.58
C GLN A 457 13.36 -20.11 18.09
N HIS A 458 12.78 -21.18 17.55
CA HIS A 458 11.34 -21.29 17.39
C HIS A 458 10.69 -21.52 18.75
N ILE A 459 9.78 -20.62 19.14
CA ILE A 459 9.02 -20.76 20.39
C ILE A 459 7.68 -21.43 20.03
N PRO A 460 7.45 -22.68 20.47
CA PRO A 460 6.17 -23.34 20.23
C PRO A 460 5.05 -22.66 21.03
N GLY A 461 3.81 -22.73 20.55
CA GLY A 461 2.64 -22.21 21.26
C GLY A 461 1.76 -21.33 20.39
N LYS A 462 0.81 -20.64 21.03
CA LYS A 462 -0.12 -19.73 20.35
C LYS A 462 0.16 -18.29 20.76
N THR A 463 -0.08 -17.35 19.86
CA THR A 463 0.02 -15.94 20.23
C THR A 463 -1.07 -15.59 21.24
N LEU A 464 -0.78 -14.65 22.14
CA LEU A 464 -1.76 -14.17 23.10
C LEU A 464 -2.95 -13.52 22.38
N LYS A 465 -2.72 -12.95 21.19
CA LYS A 465 -3.78 -12.40 20.32
C LYS A 465 -4.79 -13.49 19.94
N ASP A 466 -4.31 -14.64 19.51
CA ASP A 466 -5.17 -15.76 19.07
C ASP A 466 -5.94 -16.37 20.26
N LEU A 467 -5.36 -16.31 21.46
CA LEU A 467 -5.98 -16.83 22.68
C LEU A 467 -6.95 -15.84 23.35
N TRP A 468 -6.80 -14.54 23.14
CA TRP A 468 -7.32 -13.51 24.05
C TRP A 468 -8.84 -13.59 24.30
N VAL A 469 -9.61 -13.89 23.26
CA VAL A 469 -11.09 -13.94 23.31
C VAL A 469 -11.58 -15.12 24.15
N GLU A 470 -10.81 -16.22 24.20
CA GLU A 470 -11.18 -17.44 24.91
C GLU A 470 -10.75 -17.43 26.39
N LEU A 471 -9.84 -16.53 26.76
CA LEU A 471 -9.32 -16.46 28.12
C LEU A 471 -10.31 -15.81 29.08
N ASP A 472 -10.54 -16.44 30.23
CA ASP A 472 -11.28 -15.82 31.32
C ASP A 472 -10.49 -14.70 32.01
N LYS A 473 -11.21 -13.92 32.83
CA LYS A 473 -10.62 -12.79 33.56
C LYS A 473 -9.45 -13.20 34.46
N SER A 474 -9.54 -14.37 35.10
CA SER A 474 -8.51 -14.87 36.03
C SER A 474 -7.20 -15.16 35.29
N ARG A 475 -7.30 -15.85 34.14
CA ARG A 475 -6.16 -16.19 33.31
C ARG A 475 -5.53 -14.96 32.66
N LYS A 476 -6.34 -14.03 32.15
CA LYS A 476 -5.84 -12.72 31.67
C LYS A 476 -5.09 -11.95 32.75
N THR A 477 -5.63 -11.89 33.98
CA THR A 477 -4.95 -11.23 35.11
C THR A 477 -3.64 -11.94 35.49
N SER A 478 -3.62 -13.27 35.47
CA SER A 478 -2.38 -14.04 35.73
C SER A 478 -1.30 -13.73 34.69
N ILE A 479 -1.67 -13.74 33.40
CA ILE A 479 -0.77 -13.40 32.29
C ILE A 479 -0.23 -11.98 32.45
N ALA A 480 -1.10 -11.02 32.76
CA ALA A 480 -0.72 -9.62 32.95
C ALA A 480 0.29 -9.45 34.11
N ARG A 481 0.13 -10.18 35.21
CA ARG A 481 1.09 -10.17 36.34
C ARG A 481 2.44 -10.80 35.99
N THR A 482 2.44 -11.87 35.20
CA THR A 482 3.68 -12.46 34.69
C THR A 482 4.42 -11.46 33.81
N LEU A 483 3.71 -10.81 32.87
CA LEU A 483 4.29 -9.76 32.02
C LEU A 483 4.79 -8.57 32.84
N ARG A 484 4.06 -8.15 33.89
CA ARG A 484 4.54 -7.12 34.83
C ARG A 484 5.90 -7.46 35.41
N THR A 485 6.08 -8.72 35.83
CA THR A 485 7.36 -9.20 36.38
C THR A 485 8.47 -9.14 35.34
N SER A 486 8.17 -9.45 34.07
CA SER A 486 9.12 -9.30 32.97
C SER A 486 9.51 -7.85 32.72
N PHE A 487 8.53 -6.94 32.65
CA PHE A 487 8.79 -5.52 32.43
C PHE A 487 9.51 -4.86 33.60
N ASP A 488 9.19 -5.22 34.84
CA ASP A 488 9.91 -4.73 36.03
C ASP A 488 11.41 -5.12 35.97
N GLN A 489 11.75 -6.31 35.46
CA GLN A 489 13.14 -6.69 35.20
C GLN A 489 13.80 -5.81 34.13
N LEU A 490 13.09 -5.51 33.03
CA LEU A 490 13.59 -4.60 32.00
C LEU A 490 13.86 -3.19 32.56
N ARG A 491 13.01 -2.71 33.48
CA ARG A 491 13.19 -1.40 34.15
C ARG A 491 14.38 -1.38 35.11
N GLN A 492 14.86 -2.54 35.57
CA GLN A 492 16.04 -2.66 36.43
C GLN A 492 17.35 -2.76 35.64
N LEU A 493 17.30 -2.87 34.31
CA LEU A 493 18.50 -2.88 33.48
C LEU A 493 19.26 -1.56 33.65
N LYS A 494 20.60 -1.66 33.76
CA LYS A 494 21.46 -0.50 33.97
C LYS A 494 21.46 0.38 32.72
N HIS A 495 20.81 1.54 32.82
CA HIS A 495 20.74 2.49 31.72
C HIS A 495 22.12 3.06 31.35
N PRO A 496 22.37 3.34 30.06
CA PRO A 496 23.65 3.86 29.58
C PRO A 496 23.79 5.38 29.74
N GLY A 497 22.73 6.07 30.18
CA GLY A 497 22.73 7.52 30.41
C GLY A 497 22.30 8.35 29.20
N TYR A 498 21.70 7.71 28.19
CA TYR A 498 21.12 8.35 27.00
C TYR A 498 19.79 7.69 26.63
N PHE A 499 19.02 8.35 25.76
CA PHE A 499 17.81 7.83 25.11
C PHE A 499 18.15 7.43 23.67
N GLY A 500 18.03 6.15 23.34
CA GLY A 500 18.52 5.62 22.07
C GLY A 500 18.63 4.10 22.06
N ASP A 501 19.09 3.53 20.96
CA ASP A 501 19.31 2.09 20.85
C ASP A 501 20.43 1.60 21.80
N ILE A 502 20.58 0.29 21.93
CA ILE A 502 21.56 -0.29 22.83
C ILE A 502 23.04 0.02 22.48
N ASN A 503 23.30 0.44 21.25
CA ASN A 503 24.64 0.75 20.72
C ASN A 503 24.94 2.26 20.74
N GLY A 504 24.07 3.09 21.32
CA GLY A 504 24.22 4.54 21.36
C GLY A 504 23.72 5.27 20.11
N GLY A 505 23.08 4.54 19.20
CA GLY A 505 22.39 5.06 18.02
C GLY A 505 21.04 5.70 18.37
N PRO A 506 20.31 6.20 17.37
CA PRO A 506 19.01 6.83 17.58
C PRO A 506 18.00 5.81 18.14
N PRO A 507 16.93 6.27 18.80
CA PRO A 507 15.87 5.38 19.23
C PRO A 507 15.19 4.70 18.04
N LEU A 508 14.73 3.46 18.22
CA LEU A 508 14.26 2.62 17.12
C LEU A 508 12.76 2.74 16.80
N ASP A 509 11.97 3.48 17.58
CA ASP A 509 10.53 3.68 17.38
C ASP A 509 10.23 4.18 15.95
N ASP A 510 9.04 3.87 15.44
CA ASP A 510 8.60 4.25 14.10
C ASP A 510 8.58 5.77 13.88
N VAL A 511 8.42 6.58 14.93
CA VAL A 511 8.59 8.04 14.83
C VAL A 511 9.99 8.41 14.34
N PHE A 512 11.03 7.67 14.71
CA PHE A 512 12.42 7.96 14.35
C PHE A 512 12.89 7.18 13.13
N THR A 513 12.41 5.95 12.97
CA THR A 513 12.90 5.04 11.93
C THR A 513 11.95 4.87 10.75
N GLY A 514 10.67 5.23 10.92
CA GLY A 514 9.64 5.19 9.87
C GLY A 514 9.35 6.54 9.20
N THR A 515 10.03 7.62 9.60
CA THR A 515 9.83 8.99 9.10
C THR A 515 11.04 9.49 8.30
N GLN A 516 10.84 10.33 7.29
CA GLN A 516 11.95 10.92 6.53
C GLN A 516 12.75 11.86 7.44
N GLY A 517 12.05 12.65 8.25
CA GLY A 517 12.64 13.54 9.23
C GLY A 517 13.57 12.80 10.18
N GLY A 518 13.19 11.62 10.67
CA GLY A 518 14.03 10.79 11.52
C GLY A 518 15.19 10.16 10.75
N LEU A 519 14.91 9.51 9.63
CA LEU A 519 15.90 8.80 8.79
C LEU A 519 16.99 9.73 8.23
N ASP A 520 16.68 10.97 7.91
CA ASP A 520 17.67 11.91 7.34
C ASP A 520 18.49 12.62 8.40
N ASN A 521 17.91 12.87 9.58
CA ASN A 521 18.48 13.82 10.53
C ASN A 521 19.01 13.19 11.81
N LEU A 522 18.71 11.92 12.09
CA LEU A 522 19.14 11.26 13.32
C LEU A 522 20.19 10.19 13.07
N ARG A 523 21.32 10.30 13.77
CA ARG A 523 22.44 9.34 13.70
C ARG A 523 22.91 8.89 15.08
N SER A 524 22.40 9.47 16.16
CA SER A 524 22.86 9.25 17.53
C SER A 524 21.71 9.28 18.53
N SER A 525 21.99 8.76 19.71
CA SER A 525 21.17 8.90 20.91
C SER A 525 21.07 10.35 21.41
N PHE A 526 20.14 10.59 22.34
CA PHE A 526 19.90 11.86 23.01
C PHE A 526 20.37 11.82 24.46
N ALA A 527 21.01 12.88 24.93
CA ALA A 527 21.51 12.94 26.30
C ALA A 527 20.39 13.25 27.31
N THR A 528 19.34 13.95 26.87
CA THR A 528 18.24 14.38 27.72
C THR A 528 16.87 14.07 27.12
N GLU A 529 15.86 13.99 27.97
CA GLU A 529 14.46 13.83 27.54
C GLU A 529 13.98 15.05 26.74
N GLU A 530 14.47 16.24 27.06
CA GLU A 530 14.16 17.48 26.34
C GLU A 530 14.70 17.45 24.89
N GLU A 531 15.90 16.92 24.68
CA GLU A 531 16.46 16.72 23.34
C GLU A 531 15.65 15.70 22.53
N LEU A 532 15.22 14.61 23.17
CA LEU A 532 14.37 13.60 22.55
C LEU A 532 13.05 14.23 22.07
N ILE A 533 12.36 14.96 22.94
CA ILE A 533 11.05 15.58 22.63
C ILE A 533 11.20 16.68 21.57
N SER A 534 12.23 17.51 21.68
CA SER A 534 12.54 18.54 20.67
C SER A 534 12.76 17.91 19.29
N SER A 535 13.42 16.75 19.25
CA SER A 535 13.65 16.00 18.03
C SER A 535 12.37 15.41 17.47
N VAL A 536 11.50 14.86 18.33
CA VAL A 536 10.17 14.38 17.94
C VAL A 536 9.33 15.51 17.32
N ILE A 537 9.30 16.71 17.92
CA ILE A 537 8.58 17.87 17.37
C ILE A 537 9.17 18.30 16.03
N ARG A 538 10.50 18.27 15.90
CA ARG A 538 11.18 18.59 14.63
C ARG A 538 10.80 17.57 13.55
N ILE A 539 10.82 16.28 13.87
CA ILE A 539 10.40 15.23 12.94
C ILE A 539 8.94 15.45 12.54
N TYR A 540 8.04 15.68 13.50
CA TYR A 540 6.64 15.99 13.22
C TYR A 540 6.50 17.16 12.24
N SER A 541 7.25 18.24 12.47
CA SER A 541 7.25 19.42 11.58
C SER A 541 7.72 19.07 10.16
N LEU A 542 8.71 18.20 10.02
CA LEU A 542 9.24 17.78 8.72
C LEU A 542 8.25 16.86 7.99
N GLU A 543 7.60 15.94 8.71
CA GLU A 543 6.64 15.00 8.10
C GLU A 543 5.33 15.69 7.70
N THR A 544 4.85 16.65 8.49
CA THR A 544 3.53 17.27 8.28
C THR A 544 3.58 18.59 7.49
N GLY A 545 4.75 19.20 7.37
CA GLY A 545 4.98 20.41 6.57
C GLY A 545 4.28 21.68 7.07
N ASP A 546 4.30 22.73 6.26
CA ASP A 546 3.88 24.08 6.69
C ASP A 546 2.41 24.21 7.12
N ARG A 547 1.53 23.29 6.69
CA ARG A 547 0.09 23.35 6.99
C ARG A 547 -0.20 23.18 8.49
N THR A 548 0.68 22.48 9.20
CA THR A 548 0.59 22.24 10.64
C THR A 548 1.51 23.17 11.45
N ALA A 549 2.10 24.22 10.85
CA ALA A 549 3.06 25.09 11.54
C ALA A 549 2.50 25.71 12.83
N HIS A 550 1.18 25.94 12.91
CA HIS A 550 0.52 26.38 14.14
C HIS A 550 0.49 25.28 15.22
N LYS A 551 0.28 24.01 14.84
CA LYS A 551 0.41 22.85 15.73
C LYS A 551 1.85 22.63 16.17
N VAL A 552 2.82 22.77 15.27
CA VAL A 552 4.26 22.70 15.63
C VAL A 552 4.58 23.71 16.72
N ARG A 553 4.18 24.99 16.52
CA ARG A 553 4.35 26.03 17.56
C ARG A 553 3.67 25.65 18.87
N TYR A 554 2.46 25.11 18.80
CA TYR A 554 1.74 24.65 19.99
C TYR A 554 2.46 23.49 20.70
N TYR A 555 2.92 22.47 19.96
CA TYR A 555 3.66 21.34 20.50
C TYR A 555 5.01 21.73 21.11
N GLN A 556 5.70 22.72 20.54
CA GLN A 556 6.90 23.30 21.14
C GLN A 556 6.66 23.85 22.56
N HIS A 557 5.44 24.32 22.84
CA HIS A 557 5.09 24.89 24.14
C HIS A 557 4.51 23.83 25.09
N VAL A 558 3.77 22.86 24.55
CA VAL A 558 2.97 21.91 25.36
C VAL A 558 3.69 20.60 25.61
N LEU A 559 4.30 19.97 24.59
CA LEU A 559 4.86 18.64 24.76
C LEU A 559 5.96 18.57 25.82
N PRO A 560 6.90 19.54 25.94
CA PRO A 560 7.87 19.53 27.04
C PRO A 560 7.24 19.61 28.44
N THR A 561 6.00 20.12 28.55
CA THR A 561 5.30 20.23 29.85
C THR A 561 4.49 18.99 30.20
N VAL A 562 4.16 18.14 29.22
CA VAL A 562 3.32 16.95 29.43
C VAL A 562 4.11 15.64 29.26
N LEU A 563 4.99 15.56 28.27
CA LEU A 563 5.86 14.41 28.06
C LEU A 563 7.10 14.56 28.93
N HIS A 564 6.97 14.33 30.22
CA HIS A 564 8.12 14.51 31.11
C HIS A 564 8.06 13.56 32.28
N SER A 565 9.05 12.67 32.34
CA SER A 565 9.15 11.69 33.41
C SER A 565 10.03 12.14 34.57
N ASN A 566 11.00 13.04 34.33
CA ASN A 566 12.09 13.36 35.28
C ASN A 566 12.87 12.14 35.78
N LYS A 567 12.80 11.02 35.05
CA LYS A 567 13.44 9.75 35.44
C LYS A 567 14.52 9.37 34.44
N ALA A 568 15.41 8.50 34.87
CA ALA A 568 16.40 7.91 34.00
C ALA A 568 15.72 7.10 32.87
N PRO A 569 16.36 6.99 31.69
CA PRO A 569 15.91 6.11 30.62
C PRO A 569 15.74 4.68 31.11
N VAL A 570 14.73 3.99 30.60
CA VAL A 570 14.47 2.58 30.89
C VAL A 570 14.44 1.77 29.60
N PHE A 571 14.86 0.51 29.67
CA PHE A 571 14.83 -0.35 28.49
C PHE A 571 13.40 -0.81 28.21
N THR A 572 12.90 -0.56 27.01
CA THR A 572 11.54 -0.90 26.56
C THR A 572 11.59 -2.02 25.53
N HIS A 573 10.52 -2.81 25.46
CA HIS A 573 10.22 -3.60 24.27
C HIS A 573 9.80 -2.68 23.11
N ASN A 574 8.96 -1.69 23.41
CA ASN A 574 8.37 -0.67 22.52
C ASN A 574 7.46 -1.21 21.41
N ASP A 575 7.15 -2.51 21.42
CA ASP A 575 6.11 -3.10 20.59
C ASP A 575 5.26 -4.13 21.37
N LEU A 576 4.82 -3.75 22.58
CA LEU A 576 4.00 -4.62 23.41
C LEU A 576 2.59 -4.78 22.82
N GLN A 577 2.47 -5.74 21.91
CA GLN A 577 1.22 -6.19 21.32
C GLN A 577 0.97 -7.65 21.62
N ARG A 578 -0.31 -8.05 21.69
CA ARG A 578 -0.69 -9.45 21.94
C ARG A 578 -0.17 -10.43 20.88
N LYS A 579 0.11 -9.97 19.66
CA LYS A 579 0.74 -10.79 18.60
C LYS A 579 2.21 -11.15 18.91
N ASN A 580 2.88 -10.33 19.72
CA ASN A 580 4.30 -10.45 20.06
C ASN A 580 4.53 -11.22 21.38
N LEU A 581 3.50 -11.91 21.86
CA LEU A 581 3.50 -12.69 23.09
C LEU A 581 3.09 -14.11 22.74
N ILE A 582 3.97 -15.10 22.93
CA ILE A 582 3.65 -16.51 22.71
C ILE A 582 3.42 -17.19 24.05
N VAL A 583 2.26 -17.84 24.19
CA VAL A 583 1.92 -18.66 25.35
C VAL A 583 2.21 -20.13 25.01
N GLN A 584 3.15 -20.71 25.75
CA GLN A 584 3.53 -22.12 25.67
C GLN A 584 2.57 -23.00 26.49
N ASP A 585 2.54 -24.30 26.20
CA ASP A 585 1.65 -25.27 26.86
C ASP A 585 1.91 -25.39 28.38
N ASP A 586 3.16 -25.14 28.81
CA ASP A 586 3.56 -25.10 30.21
C ASP A 586 3.13 -23.80 30.94
N GLY A 587 2.54 -22.85 30.21
CA GLY A 587 2.12 -21.55 30.71
C GLY A 587 3.20 -20.47 30.68
N THR A 588 4.40 -20.76 30.18
CA THR A 588 5.45 -19.76 29.96
C THR A 588 5.02 -18.77 28.88
N ILE A 589 5.28 -17.48 29.12
CA ILE A 589 4.95 -16.41 28.18
C ILE A 589 6.26 -15.80 27.66
N SER A 590 6.54 -16.04 26.39
CA SER A 590 7.74 -15.52 25.72
C SER A 590 7.42 -14.24 24.96
N ILE A 591 8.27 -13.23 25.11
CA ILE A 591 8.19 -11.96 24.38
C ILE A 591 9.07 -12.06 23.13
N ILE A 592 8.49 -11.79 21.96
CA ILE A 592 9.16 -11.85 20.65
C ILE A 592 9.14 -10.48 19.96
N ASP A 593 9.90 -10.35 18.87
CA ASP A 593 9.93 -9.15 18.00
C ASP A 593 10.51 -7.90 18.68
N TRP A 594 11.81 -7.96 19.00
CA TRP A 594 12.54 -6.95 19.77
C TRP A 594 13.13 -5.83 18.89
N GLU A 595 12.54 -5.58 17.71
CA GLU A 595 13.14 -4.71 16.68
C GLU A 595 13.08 -3.22 16.99
N TYR A 596 12.14 -2.81 17.85
CA TYR A 596 11.94 -1.42 18.28
C TYR A 596 12.47 -1.13 19.68
N SER A 597 13.09 -2.11 20.33
CA SER A 597 13.56 -1.98 21.70
C SER A 597 14.72 -0.99 21.80
N SER A 598 14.63 -0.06 22.75
CA SER A 598 15.61 1.00 23.00
C SER A 598 15.45 1.53 24.43
N TRP A 599 16.30 2.49 24.80
CA TRP A 599 16.21 3.25 26.05
C TRP A 599 15.30 4.47 25.86
N TYR A 600 14.15 4.49 26.53
CA TYR A 600 13.16 5.59 26.44
C TYR A 600 12.74 6.11 27.80
N PRO A 601 11.99 7.23 27.85
CA PRO A 601 11.20 7.57 29.02
C PRO A 601 10.26 6.43 29.45
N ASN A 602 9.98 6.35 30.75
CA ASN A 602 9.13 5.31 31.33
C ASN A 602 7.70 5.25 30.77
N TYR A 603 7.15 6.37 30.31
CA TYR A 603 5.81 6.42 29.72
C TYR A 603 5.76 5.90 28.28
N TRP A 604 6.91 5.74 27.62
CA TRP A 604 6.95 5.47 26.18
C TRP A 604 6.37 4.10 25.83
N GLU A 605 6.71 3.05 26.60
CA GLU A 605 6.15 1.71 26.40
C GLU A 605 4.63 1.69 26.55
N TYR A 606 4.11 2.30 27.62
CA TYR A 606 2.67 2.38 27.86
C TYR A 606 1.97 3.11 26.71
N SER A 607 2.56 4.22 26.27
CA SER A 607 2.04 5.04 25.17
C SER A 607 2.01 4.27 23.84
N SER A 608 3.11 3.59 23.49
CA SER A 608 3.19 2.76 22.28
C SER A 608 2.23 1.58 22.34
N ALA A 609 2.12 0.89 23.49
CA ALA A 609 1.20 -0.21 23.68
C ALA A 609 -0.28 0.21 23.58
N MET A 610 -0.63 1.38 24.12
CA MET A 610 -1.97 1.95 23.98
C MET A 610 -2.31 2.30 22.52
N PHE A 611 -1.37 2.87 21.79
CA PHE A 611 -1.53 3.21 20.37
C PHE A 611 -1.70 1.97 19.48
N ALA A 612 -0.84 0.96 19.65
CA ALA A 612 -0.73 -0.16 18.73
C ALA A 612 -1.88 -1.19 18.83
N ASN A 613 -2.58 -1.28 19.97
CA ASN A 613 -3.53 -2.36 20.23
C ASN A 613 -5.00 -2.06 19.82
N GLY A 614 -5.20 -1.31 18.73
CA GLY A 614 -6.47 -1.31 17.99
C GLY A 614 -7.55 -0.37 18.51
N GLY A 615 -7.22 0.61 19.36
CA GLY A 615 -8.11 1.72 19.70
C GLY A 615 -9.38 1.31 20.44
N TRP A 616 -9.24 0.59 21.56
CA TRP A 616 -10.35 0.27 22.48
C TRP A 616 -11.38 -0.74 21.93
N LYS A 617 -10.95 -1.66 21.06
CA LYS A 617 -11.82 -2.68 20.44
C LYS A 617 -12.18 -3.86 21.37
N ASP A 618 -11.43 -4.06 22.45
CA ASP A 618 -11.66 -5.09 23.46
C ASP A 618 -11.10 -4.67 24.82
N ASP A 619 -11.00 -5.59 25.78
CA ASP A 619 -10.63 -5.34 27.17
C ASP A 619 -9.11 -5.31 27.43
N TRP A 620 -8.25 -5.34 26.40
CA TRP A 620 -6.78 -5.39 26.59
C TRP A 620 -6.23 -4.22 27.41
N ASP A 621 -6.78 -3.02 27.24
CA ASP A 621 -6.38 -1.81 27.98
C ASP A 621 -6.59 -1.96 29.50
N GLU A 622 -7.62 -2.70 29.94
CA GLU A 622 -7.84 -2.98 31.37
C GLU A 622 -6.69 -3.77 32.01
N TYR A 623 -5.93 -4.51 31.18
CA TYR A 623 -4.80 -5.33 31.61
C TYR A 623 -3.45 -4.65 31.36
N LEU A 624 -3.35 -3.70 30.43
CA LEU A 624 -2.12 -2.92 30.23
C LEU A 624 -1.69 -2.18 31.51
N ARG A 625 -2.63 -1.64 32.27
CA ARG A 625 -2.36 -1.04 33.60
C ARG A 625 -1.85 -2.01 34.65
N ILE A 626 -2.05 -3.31 34.45
CA ILE A 626 -1.49 -4.36 35.32
C ILE A 626 -0.07 -4.66 34.87
N ILE A 627 0.18 -4.67 33.56
CA ILE A 627 1.48 -5.00 32.94
C ILE A 627 2.48 -3.85 33.13
N LEU A 628 2.04 -2.60 33.02
CA LEU A 628 2.86 -1.38 33.01
C LEU A 628 2.28 -0.34 33.96
N ASP A 629 3.13 0.59 34.42
CA ASP A 629 2.65 1.81 35.09
C ASP A 629 1.86 2.68 34.08
N GLU A 630 0.76 3.29 34.51
CA GLU A 630 -0.12 4.06 33.64
C GLU A 630 0.36 5.50 33.41
N TYR A 631 0.34 5.93 32.14
CA TYR A 631 0.68 7.30 31.70
C TYR A 631 -0.35 7.79 30.68
N PRO A 632 -1.63 7.98 31.08
CA PRO A 632 -2.73 8.23 30.15
C PRO A 632 -2.60 9.58 29.42
N ASN A 633 -2.00 10.58 30.05
CA ASN A 633 -1.80 11.89 29.43
C ASN A 633 -0.77 11.81 28.30
N GLU A 634 0.38 11.19 28.59
CA GLU A 634 1.47 10.99 27.64
C GLU A 634 1.03 10.09 26.49
N ALA A 635 0.28 9.02 26.78
CA ALA A 635 -0.29 8.13 25.79
C ALA A 635 -1.21 8.85 24.82
N LEU A 636 -2.06 9.78 25.31
CA LEU A 636 -2.96 10.56 24.47
C LEU A 636 -2.19 11.49 23.51
N TRP A 637 -1.18 12.21 24.02
CA TRP A 637 -0.38 13.12 23.20
C TRP A 637 0.46 12.40 22.16
N ILE A 638 1.14 11.32 22.56
CA ILE A 638 1.93 10.49 21.64
C ILE A 638 1.02 9.89 20.58
N SER A 639 -0.13 9.30 20.96
CA SER A 639 -1.07 8.71 20.00
C SER A 639 -1.63 9.73 19.00
N THR A 640 -1.97 10.93 19.47
CA THR A 640 -2.47 12.01 18.63
C THR A 640 -1.42 12.43 17.60
N MET A 641 -0.21 12.71 18.07
CA MET A 641 0.90 13.11 17.22
C MET A 641 1.25 12.02 16.20
N LYS A 642 1.36 10.76 16.64
CA LYS A 642 1.58 9.59 15.79
C LYS A 642 0.50 9.51 14.69
N THR A 643 -0.77 9.56 15.06
CA THR A 643 -1.89 9.49 14.10
C THR A 643 -1.80 10.57 13.02
N GLU A 644 -1.45 11.81 13.40
CA GLU A 644 -1.30 12.92 12.46
C GLU A 644 -0.10 12.79 11.51
N MET A 645 0.98 12.12 11.92
CA MET A 645 2.15 11.90 11.08
C MET A 645 1.90 10.88 9.96
N TRP A 646 0.90 10.00 10.13
CA TRP A 646 0.56 8.93 9.18
C TRP A 646 -0.83 9.09 8.52
N SER A 647 -1.51 10.22 8.73
CA SER A 647 -2.77 10.60 8.07
C SER A 647 -2.56 11.30 6.74
#